data_AF-D8TMW7-F1
#
_entry.id   AF-D8TMW7-F1
#
_cell.length_a   1.000
_cell.length_b   1.000
_cell.length_c   1.000
_cell.angle_alpha   90.00
_cell.angle_beta   90.00
_cell.angle_gamma   90.00
#
_symmetry.space_group_name_H-M   'P 1'
#
loop_
_entity.id
_entity.type
_entity.pdbx_description
1 polymer ?
#
loop_
_entity_poly.entity_id
_entity_poly.type
_entity_poly.pdbx_seq_one_letter_code
_entity_poly.pdbx_strand_id
1 'polypeptide(L)'
;MTARAAALLLWGPSLVALTLLARLHASNAEEAIQIKEAGLMTGTLTMLDLHGDEEAGEPPLYYLYHQTAEGRYTIYRTIFCANVSMDNILMGVQWTVAYDNITDGVMYSCTAPINSSTLEPSTELESRHRRVLLGESITTPRAPRILVYVTTFCGYAGGPSTMPENVTNLFVGTGPRNRSLTAYFRTCSYGQISLLPENIKVLGPVQVPCQGTLKPPVPFASGGNFTTRACNELDNVYKWHHWLDAWAAENHNVNAEDYHHRIMLLPKSFSMKVPGLATLGRYLNASTAINKWGSALVWWNGDYATDLELLLHEIGHNYGMMHANIPGGCELRDQCDHTCTMGAVGGQGIRCLNAPHNWQVGWGRPFLRLGDSELSVGRAVATRIPPQLNTTDSSVMVTGSGMPPNMKIFISARLNVYPYDLPWKFWEDSRRLLLIHTYDGTDKTPSAPTVLAAEIGVGETWRDPASRLVVRFDSWSDLTGAAVRICRRVFETEVNCRNGLDDDCDFLLDDEDPDCDVSYASMRDPSMRAPPMLSPRPRQSSPKPSPLPPTPNPPPPPLPSKPPPPAPRRAISPRTAPPPRSPPVASGTPPASSPSPRPTPAVPTATISSRPNNHEPLAPSPPPPPPPPPPPPPPPLGTYP
;
A
#
# COMPACT_ATOMS: atom_id res chain seq x y z
N MET A 1 -54.71 -33.79 69.89
CA MET A 1 -54.67 -35.03 69.12
C MET A 1 -55.20 -34.72 67.72
N THR A 2 -54.35 -34.96 66.70
CA THR A 2 -54.65 -35.23 65.27
C THR A 2 -55.58 -34.26 64.51
N ALA A 3 -55.16 -33.36 63.61
CA ALA A 3 -54.21 -33.38 62.48
C ALA A 3 -54.62 -34.21 61.25
N ARG A 4 -54.58 -33.54 60.09
CA ARG A 4 -54.50 -33.99 58.67
C ARG A 4 -55.79 -33.96 57.84
N ALA A 5 -55.85 -33.05 56.87
CA ALA A 5 -56.05 -33.35 55.44
C ALA A 5 -55.97 -32.06 54.59
N ALA A 6 -55.55 -32.21 53.33
CA ALA A 6 -55.58 -31.23 52.22
C ALA A 6 -54.39 -30.27 52.05
N ALA A 7 -53.29 -30.80 51.49
CA ALA A 7 -52.37 -30.04 50.63
C ALA A 7 -51.66 -31.01 49.67
N LEU A 8 -52.17 -31.17 48.46
CA LEU A 8 -51.49 -31.83 47.33
C LEU A 8 -52.19 -31.45 46.03
N LEU A 9 -51.39 -31.21 44.99
CA LEU A 9 -51.72 -30.93 43.57
C LEU A 9 -51.85 -29.46 43.17
N LEU A 10 -50.72 -28.74 43.03
CA LEU A 10 -50.58 -27.58 42.13
C LEU A 10 -49.11 -27.31 41.76
N TRP A 11 -48.36 -28.33 41.34
CA TRP A 11 -46.99 -28.17 40.78
C TRP A 11 -46.87 -29.04 39.52
N GLY A 12 -47.33 -28.53 38.37
CA GLY A 12 -47.53 -29.33 37.16
C GLY A 12 -47.08 -28.75 35.82
N PRO A 13 -47.09 -27.41 35.57
CA PRO A 13 -46.66 -26.90 34.25
C PRO A 13 -45.37 -26.05 34.24
N SER A 14 -44.86 -25.56 35.38
CA SER A 14 -43.76 -24.58 35.37
C SER A 14 -42.37 -25.18 35.08
N LEU A 15 -42.14 -26.47 35.33
CA LEU A 15 -40.82 -27.08 35.10
C LEU A 15 -40.55 -27.40 33.62
N VAL A 16 -41.60 -27.67 32.83
CA VAL A 16 -41.50 -27.96 31.39
C VAL A 16 -41.27 -26.67 30.60
N ALA A 17 -41.88 -25.56 31.00
CA ALA A 17 -41.63 -24.25 30.40
C ALA A 17 -40.19 -23.77 30.65
N LEU A 18 -39.63 -24.00 31.85
CA LEU A 18 -38.26 -23.61 32.18
C LEU A 18 -37.20 -24.46 31.43
N THR A 19 -37.49 -25.74 31.18
CA THR A 19 -36.58 -26.62 30.40
C THR A 19 -36.69 -26.37 28.89
N LEU A 20 -37.85 -25.98 28.37
CA LEU A 20 -37.97 -25.53 26.97
C LEU A 20 -37.28 -24.17 26.74
N LEU A 21 -37.41 -23.22 27.68
CA LEU A 21 -36.70 -21.93 27.61
C LEU A 21 -35.19 -22.08 27.77
N ALA A 22 -34.72 -23.02 28.60
CA ALA A 22 -33.30 -23.35 28.72
C ALA A 22 -32.75 -24.06 27.48
N ARG A 23 -33.55 -24.87 26.75
CA ARG A 23 -33.15 -25.45 25.46
C ARG A 23 -33.23 -24.48 24.29
N LEU A 24 -34.09 -23.46 24.37
CA LEU A 24 -34.10 -22.35 23.40
C LEU A 24 -32.95 -21.34 23.65
N HIS A 25 -32.38 -21.31 24.86
CA HIS A 25 -31.17 -20.54 25.21
C HIS A 25 -29.88 -21.36 25.19
N ALA A 26 -29.93 -22.66 24.88
CA ALA A 26 -28.80 -23.36 24.29
C ALA A 26 -28.67 -22.84 22.84
N SER A 27 -28.32 -21.56 22.76
CA SER A 27 -27.95 -20.85 21.54
C SER A 27 -27.00 -21.76 20.77
N ASN A 28 -27.26 -21.91 19.47
CA ASN A 28 -26.37 -22.49 18.49
C ASN A 28 -25.01 -21.75 18.53
N ALA A 29 -24.21 -22.02 19.56
CA ALA A 29 -22.79 -21.80 19.52
C ALA A 29 -22.33 -22.80 18.47
N GLU A 30 -22.18 -22.31 17.23
CA GLU A 30 -21.55 -23.10 16.18
C GLU A 30 -20.20 -23.55 16.73
N GLU A 31 -20.14 -24.84 17.02
CA GLU A 31 -18.95 -25.50 17.56
C GLU A 31 -17.84 -25.35 16.53
N ALA A 32 -16.62 -25.08 17.00
CA ALA A 32 -15.48 -24.94 16.11
C ALA A 32 -15.31 -26.22 15.27
N ILE A 33 -15.00 -26.05 13.98
CA ILE A 33 -14.90 -27.17 13.05
C ILE A 33 -13.72 -28.07 13.44
N GLN A 34 -14.01 -29.38 13.55
CA GLN A 34 -13.03 -30.44 13.81
C GLN A 34 -12.99 -31.40 12.63
N ILE A 35 -11.83 -31.56 11.99
CA ILE A 35 -11.58 -32.57 10.96
C ILE A 35 -10.29 -33.29 11.31
N LYS A 36 -10.39 -34.56 11.70
CA LYS A 36 -9.22 -35.37 12.12
C LYS A 36 -8.46 -36.01 10.97
N GLU A 37 -9.07 -36.06 9.80
CA GLU A 37 -8.53 -36.71 8.62
C GLU A 37 -7.87 -35.68 7.70
N ALA A 38 -6.76 -36.09 7.09
CA ALA A 38 -6.07 -35.27 6.11
C ALA A 38 -6.94 -35.07 4.87
N GLY A 39 -6.77 -33.93 4.21
CA GLY A 39 -7.57 -33.59 3.04
C GLY A 39 -6.96 -32.48 2.19
N LEU A 40 -7.70 -32.09 1.16
CA LEU A 40 -7.37 -30.97 0.28
C LEU A 40 -8.46 -29.92 0.40
N MET A 41 -8.08 -28.66 0.55
CA MET A 41 -9.01 -27.55 0.53
C MET A 41 -8.53 -26.47 -0.43
N THR A 42 -9.41 -26.05 -1.34
CA THR A 42 -9.12 -24.96 -2.27
C THR A 42 -9.78 -23.68 -1.80
N GLY A 43 -9.01 -22.60 -1.72
CA GLY A 43 -9.48 -21.31 -1.27
C GLY A 43 -8.53 -20.18 -1.63
N THR A 44 -8.92 -18.95 -1.35
CA THR A 44 -8.00 -17.81 -1.48
C THR A 44 -7.18 -17.71 -0.21
N LEU A 45 -5.85 -17.60 -0.32
CA LEU A 45 -5.01 -17.41 0.86
C LEU A 45 -4.75 -15.91 1.08
N THR A 46 -4.89 -15.46 2.32
CA THR A 46 -4.40 -14.14 2.76
C THR A 46 -3.43 -14.32 3.91
N MET A 47 -2.61 -13.30 4.13
CA MET A 47 -1.69 -13.20 5.26
C MET A 47 -2.06 -11.98 6.10
N LEU A 48 -1.79 -12.06 7.38
CA LEU A 48 -1.77 -10.96 8.32
C LEU A 48 -0.46 -11.02 9.09
N ASP A 49 0.38 -10.01 8.91
CA ASP A 49 1.63 -9.91 9.64
C ASP A 49 1.45 -9.04 10.89
N LEU A 50 1.38 -9.68 12.06
CA LEU A 50 1.18 -8.99 13.34
C LEU A 50 2.50 -8.53 13.97
N HIS A 51 3.65 -8.72 13.30
CA HIS A 51 4.96 -8.54 13.92
C HIS A 51 5.50 -7.13 13.72
N GLY A 52 5.71 -6.44 14.84
CA GLY A 52 6.57 -5.25 14.91
C GLY A 52 8.01 -5.58 15.34
N ASP A 53 8.23 -6.77 15.91
CA ASP A 53 9.52 -7.23 16.43
C ASP A 53 9.67 -8.75 16.23
N GLU A 54 10.49 -9.15 15.25
CA GLU A 54 10.84 -10.56 14.99
C GLU A 54 11.59 -11.24 16.15
N GLU A 55 11.98 -10.53 17.23
CA GLU A 55 12.58 -11.16 18.43
C GLU A 55 11.67 -12.21 19.08
N ALA A 56 10.35 -12.11 18.87
CA ALA A 56 9.41 -13.10 19.39
C ALA A 56 9.34 -14.39 18.56
N GLY A 57 9.89 -14.41 17.34
CA GLY A 57 9.95 -15.60 16.47
C GLY A 57 8.58 -16.19 16.09
N GLU A 58 7.49 -15.43 16.26
CA GLU A 58 6.17 -15.89 15.85
C GLU A 58 6.03 -15.77 14.32
N PRO A 59 5.49 -16.77 13.60
CA PRO A 59 5.30 -16.68 12.17
C PRO A 59 4.10 -15.77 11.81
N PRO A 60 4.03 -15.24 10.58
CA PRO A 60 2.85 -14.52 10.09
C PRO A 60 1.60 -15.43 10.14
N LEU A 61 0.43 -14.82 10.30
CA LEU A 61 -0.84 -15.55 10.34
C LEU A 61 -1.41 -15.72 8.94
N TYR A 62 -1.75 -16.94 8.56
CA TYR A 62 -2.38 -17.24 7.29
C TYR A 62 -3.85 -17.57 7.46
N TYR A 63 -4.66 -17.20 6.49
CA TYR A 63 -6.07 -17.55 6.45
C TYR A 63 -6.49 -18.03 5.07
N LEU A 64 -7.17 -19.18 5.03
CA LEU A 64 -7.74 -19.74 3.81
C LEU A 64 -9.25 -19.45 3.74
N TYR A 65 -9.67 -18.75 2.68
CA TYR A 65 -11.07 -18.45 2.35
C TYR A 65 -11.57 -19.52 1.40
N HIS A 66 -12.19 -20.54 1.96
CA HIS A 66 -12.79 -21.62 1.20
C HIS A 66 -14.24 -21.25 0.84
N GLN A 67 -14.56 -21.27 -0.46
CA GLN A 67 -15.94 -21.16 -0.90
C GLN A 67 -16.55 -22.56 -0.98
N THR A 68 -17.59 -22.79 -0.20
CA THR A 68 -18.38 -24.03 -0.20
C THR A 68 -19.18 -24.18 -1.50
N ALA A 69 -19.68 -25.38 -1.77
CA ALA A 69 -20.53 -25.66 -2.94
C ALA A 69 -21.82 -24.82 -2.95
N GLU A 70 -22.29 -24.43 -1.78
CA GLU A 70 -23.46 -23.56 -1.57
C GLU A 70 -23.13 -22.06 -1.76
N GLY A 71 -21.89 -21.74 -2.14
CA GLY A 71 -21.44 -20.37 -2.37
C GLY A 71 -21.13 -19.58 -1.10
N ARG A 72 -21.23 -20.18 0.09
CA ARG A 72 -20.84 -19.57 1.37
C ARG A 72 -19.33 -19.64 1.56
N TYR A 73 -18.76 -18.67 2.27
CA TYR A 73 -17.34 -18.66 2.62
C TYR A 73 -17.12 -19.18 4.05
N THR A 74 -16.13 -20.06 4.18
CA THR A 74 -15.56 -20.48 5.47
C THR A 74 -14.09 -20.07 5.52
N ILE A 75 -13.70 -19.45 6.61
CA ILE A 75 -12.38 -18.89 6.89
C ILE A 75 -11.72 -19.82 7.89
N TYR A 76 -10.60 -20.39 7.48
CA TYR A 76 -9.74 -21.22 8.33
C TYR A 76 -8.48 -20.44 8.65
N ARG A 77 -8.09 -20.40 9.92
CA ARG A 77 -6.72 -20.01 10.28
C ARG A 77 -5.81 -21.14 9.83
N THR A 78 -4.78 -20.86 9.07
CA THR A 78 -3.86 -21.87 8.53
C THR A 78 -2.50 -21.74 9.20
N ILE A 79 -1.98 -22.84 9.72
CA ILE A 79 -0.62 -22.95 10.28
C ILE A 79 0.17 -23.90 9.40
N PHE A 80 1.27 -23.40 8.84
CA PHE A 80 2.20 -24.20 8.06
C PHE A 80 3.33 -24.73 8.95
N CYS A 81 3.78 -25.95 8.67
CA CYS A 81 4.94 -26.53 9.37
C CYS A 81 6.23 -25.79 8.98
N ALA A 82 7.23 -25.80 9.87
CA ALA A 82 8.46 -25.00 9.74
C ALA A 82 9.30 -25.30 8.48
N ASN A 83 9.08 -26.44 7.82
CA ASN A 83 9.75 -26.84 6.59
C ASN A 83 9.08 -26.31 5.30
N VAL A 84 7.93 -25.66 5.40
CA VAL A 84 7.24 -25.06 4.25
C VAL A 84 7.78 -23.64 4.04
N SER A 85 8.49 -23.42 2.93
CA SER A 85 8.89 -22.06 2.51
C SER A 85 7.64 -21.29 2.07
N MET A 86 7.44 -20.12 2.68
CA MET A 86 6.32 -19.24 2.40
C MET A 86 6.63 -18.18 1.34
N ASP A 87 7.89 -18.07 0.93
CA ASP A 87 8.39 -17.00 0.05
C ASP A 87 7.73 -16.98 -1.34
N ASN A 88 7.17 -18.12 -1.75
CA ASN A 88 6.54 -18.30 -3.06
C ASN A 88 5.01 -18.26 -3.02
N ILE A 89 4.42 -17.98 -1.86
CA ILE A 89 2.97 -18.02 -1.69
C ILE A 89 2.41 -16.63 -1.90
N LEU A 90 1.63 -16.53 -2.97
CA LEU A 90 1.01 -15.30 -3.45
C LEU A 90 -0.29 -15.08 -2.70
N MET A 91 -0.48 -13.88 -2.14
CA MET A 91 -1.73 -13.54 -1.48
C MET A 91 -2.81 -13.14 -2.48
N GLY A 92 -4.06 -13.41 -2.15
CA GLY A 92 -5.22 -13.04 -2.98
C GLY A 92 -5.41 -13.91 -4.24
N VAL A 93 -4.68 -15.03 -4.38
CA VAL A 93 -4.90 -16.04 -5.42
C VAL A 93 -5.46 -17.33 -4.84
N GLN A 94 -6.07 -18.16 -5.68
CA GLN A 94 -6.55 -19.48 -5.26
C GLN A 94 -5.41 -20.48 -5.10
N TRP A 95 -5.40 -21.13 -3.95
CA TRP A 95 -4.47 -22.18 -3.56
C TRP A 95 -5.25 -23.42 -3.15
N THR A 96 -4.69 -24.58 -3.46
CA THR A 96 -5.09 -25.85 -2.88
C THR A 96 -4.10 -26.19 -1.76
N VAL A 97 -4.60 -26.19 -0.53
CA VAL A 97 -3.84 -26.52 0.68
C VAL A 97 -4.11 -27.99 1.03
N ALA A 98 -3.05 -28.79 1.11
CA ALA A 98 -3.14 -30.13 1.68
C ALA A 98 -2.96 -30.04 3.19
N TYR A 99 -4.01 -30.34 3.95
CA TYR A 99 -4.01 -30.22 5.40
C TYR A 99 -3.97 -31.61 6.06
N ASP A 100 -3.32 -31.69 7.21
CA ASP A 100 -3.19 -32.90 8.01
C ASP A 100 -4.41 -33.08 8.92
N ASN A 101 -4.87 -31.99 9.53
CA ASN A 101 -6.10 -31.92 10.31
C ASN A 101 -6.60 -30.47 10.42
N ILE A 102 -7.82 -30.32 10.92
CA ILE A 102 -8.41 -29.06 11.35
C ILE A 102 -8.85 -29.24 12.80
N THR A 103 -8.26 -28.47 13.72
CA THR A 103 -8.59 -28.51 15.16
C THR A 103 -8.99 -27.12 15.61
N ASP A 104 -10.17 -26.99 16.21
CA ASP A 104 -10.73 -25.70 16.66
C ASP A 104 -10.78 -24.64 15.54
N GLY A 105 -11.04 -25.08 14.31
CA GLY A 105 -11.03 -24.22 13.12
C GLY A 105 -9.64 -23.80 12.61
N VAL A 106 -8.56 -24.28 13.24
CA VAL A 106 -7.19 -24.11 12.78
C VAL A 106 -6.79 -25.26 11.89
N MET A 107 -6.47 -24.96 10.63
CA MET A 107 -5.99 -25.89 9.62
C MET A 107 -4.46 -26.02 9.71
N TYR A 108 -3.97 -27.24 9.92
CA TYR A 108 -2.54 -27.54 9.99
C TYR A 108 -2.07 -28.16 8.66
N SER A 109 -0.99 -27.64 8.08
CA SER A 109 -0.47 -28.09 6.78
C SER A 109 1.05 -28.21 6.80
N CYS A 110 1.58 -29.43 6.65
CA CYS A 110 3.01 -29.65 6.42
C CYS A 110 3.43 -29.68 4.95
N THR A 111 2.52 -29.35 4.03
CA THR A 111 2.80 -29.32 2.58
C THR A 111 2.71 -27.89 2.06
N ALA A 112 3.61 -27.52 1.14
CA ALA A 112 3.51 -26.26 0.43
C ALA A 112 2.19 -26.23 -0.38
N PRO A 113 1.41 -25.15 -0.31
CA PRO A 113 0.17 -25.07 -1.05
C PRO A 113 0.45 -25.10 -2.56
N ILE A 114 -0.45 -25.72 -3.31
CA ILE A 114 -0.33 -25.82 -4.76
C ILE A 114 -1.16 -24.71 -5.38
N ASN A 115 -0.54 -23.92 -6.26
CA ASN A 115 -1.27 -22.88 -6.97
C ASN A 115 -2.28 -23.56 -7.90
N SER A 116 -3.57 -23.53 -7.56
CA SER A 116 -4.61 -24.23 -8.34
C SER A 116 -4.64 -23.75 -9.78
N SER A 117 -4.15 -22.53 -9.99
CA SER A 117 -4.09 -21.84 -11.26
C SER A 117 -2.93 -22.28 -12.17
N THR A 118 -2.03 -23.14 -11.69
CA THR A 118 -0.98 -23.78 -12.50
C THR A 118 -1.32 -25.23 -12.87
N LEU A 119 -2.35 -25.82 -12.26
CA LEU A 119 -2.78 -27.19 -12.54
C LEU A 119 -3.58 -27.30 -13.85
N GLU A 120 -4.16 -26.19 -14.30
CA GLU A 120 -4.75 -26.07 -15.63
C GLU A 120 -3.76 -25.34 -16.56
N PRO A 121 -3.49 -25.84 -17.78
CA PRO A 121 -2.62 -25.17 -18.74
C PRO A 121 -3.24 -23.82 -19.09
N SER A 122 -2.74 -22.75 -18.47
CA SER A 122 -3.34 -21.44 -18.59
C SER A 122 -3.29 -20.98 -20.04
N THR A 123 -4.43 -21.01 -20.72
CA THR A 123 -4.56 -20.44 -22.05
C THR A 123 -4.36 -18.92 -21.96
N GLU A 124 -3.94 -18.28 -23.05
CA GLU A 124 -3.84 -16.81 -23.13
C GLU A 124 -5.17 -16.13 -22.72
N LEU A 125 -6.29 -16.82 -22.92
CA LEU A 125 -7.63 -16.41 -22.51
C LEU A 125 -7.82 -16.39 -20.99
N GLU A 126 -7.22 -17.29 -20.22
CA GLU A 126 -7.24 -17.23 -18.75
C GLU A 126 -6.31 -16.15 -18.20
N SER A 127 -5.20 -15.86 -18.87
CA SER A 127 -4.42 -14.64 -18.58
C SER A 127 -5.22 -13.38 -18.92
N ARG A 128 -6.14 -13.43 -19.89
CA ARG A 128 -7.12 -12.35 -20.13
C ARG A 128 -8.26 -12.34 -19.11
N HIS A 129 -8.74 -13.48 -18.60
CA HIS A 129 -9.74 -13.53 -17.53
C HIS A 129 -9.18 -13.12 -16.17
N ARG A 130 -7.91 -13.41 -15.85
CA ARG A 130 -7.23 -12.82 -14.70
C ARG A 130 -7.06 -11.31 -14.88
N ARG A 131 -6.78 -10.84 -16.09
CA ARG A 131 -6.87 -9.40 -16.43
C ARG A 131 -8.27 -8.82 -16.24
N VAL A 132 -9.34 -9.63 -16.26
CA VAL A 132 -10.72 -9.19 -15.95
C VAL A 132 -11.01 -9.24 -14.44
N LEU A 133 -10.44 -10.19 -13.69
CA LEU A 133 -10.63 -10.31 -12.22
C LEU A 133 -9.69 -9.42 -11.39
N LEU A 134 -8.53 -9.03 -11.94
CA LEU A 134 -7.49 -8.20 -11.32
C LEU A 134 -7.23 -6.87 -12.07
N GLY A 135 -7.73 -6.72 -13.31
CA GLY A 135 -7.45 -5.58 -14.18
C GLY A 135 -6.23 -5.80 -15.11
N GLU A 136 -6.11 -5.03 -16.21
CA GLU A 136 -4.91 -4.99 -17.09
C GLU A 136 -3.67 -4.38 -16.40
N SER A 137 -3.89 -3.80 -15.24
CA SER A 137 -3.00 -3.40 -14.17
C SER A 137 -3.72 -3.82 -12.88
N ILE A 138 -3.10 -3.85 -11.70
CA ILE A 138 -3.90 -3.88 -10.46
C ILE A 138 -4.83 -2.67 -10.52
N THR A 139 -6.10 -2.86 -10.88
CA THR A 139 -7.00 -1.73 -11.06
C THR A 139 -7.38 -1.26 -9.68
N THR A 140 -6.65 -0.25 -9.20
CA THR A 140 -7.06 0.48 -8.01
C THR A 140 -8.37 1.21 -8.33
N PRO A 141 -9.34 1.23 -7.40
CA PRO A 141 -10.59 1.94 -7.61
C PRO A 141 -10.31 3.42 -7.85
N ARG A 142 -10.74 3.98 -8.98
CA ARG A 142 -10.56 5.41 -9.27
C ARG A 142 -11.35 6.32 -8.33
N ALA A 143 -12.38 5.78 -7.70
CA ALA A 143 -13.18 6.48 -6.69
C ALA A 143 -13.41 5.53 -5.50
N PRO A 144 -12.39 5.28 -4.67
CA PRO A 144 -12.49 4.31 -3.59
C PRO A 144 -13.50 4.79 -2.56
N ARG A 145 -14.20 3.82 -1.98
CA ARG A 145 -15.17 4.02 -0.90
C ARG A 145 -14.54 3.52 0.39
N ILE A 146 -14.55 4.34 1.42
CA ILE A 146 -13.92 4.02 2.70
C ILE A 146 -14.93 4.11 3.83
N LEU A 147 -15.05 3.02 4.58
CA LEU A 147 -15.85 2.93 5.80
C LEU A 147 -14.90 2.92 6.99
N VAL A 148 -15.08 3.84 7.92
CA VAL A 148 -14.27 3.95 9.13
C VAL A 148 -15.13 3.71 10.36
N TYR A 149 -14.70 2.80 11.22
CA TYR A 149 -15.25 2.57 12.54
C TYR A 149 -14.34 3.24 13.58
N VAL A 150 -14.83 4.27 14.27
CA VAL A 150 -14.17 4.84 15.44
C VAL A 150 -14.56 3.98 16.64
N THR A 151 -13.63 3.21 17.18
CA THR A 151 -13.96 2.18 18.18
C THR A 151 -13.46 2.50 19.58
N THR A 152 -14.17 1.96 20.57
CA THR A 152 -13.74 1.82 21.95
C THR A 152 -13.87 0.35 22.34
N PHE A 153 -13.00 -0.15 23.20
CA PHE A 153 -13.11 -1.53 23.70
C PHE A 153 -13.58 -1.53 25.15
N CYS A 154 -14.55 -2.38 25.44
CA CYS A 154 -14.99 -2.65 26.81
C CYS A 154 -13.78 -3.06 27.67
N GLY A 155 -13.72 -2.51 28.89
CA GLY A 155 -12.62 -2.75 29.82
C GLY A 155 -11.31 -2.03 29.46
N TYR A 156 -11.26 -1.28 28.36
CA TYR A 156 -10.11 -0.49 27.96
C TYR A 156 -10.29 0.99 28.35
N ALA A 157 -9.35 1.56 29.10
CA ALA A 157 -9.50 2.90 29.67
C ALA A 157 -9.30 4.05 28.66
N GLY A 158 -8.68 3.79 27.52
CA GLY A 158 -8.23 4.82 26.56
C GLY A 158 -9.32 5.63 25.87
N GLY A 159 -10.60 5.26 26.00
CA GLY A 159 -11.70 5.91 25.26
C GLY A 159 -11.49 5.87 23.73
N PRO A 160 -12.32 6.60 22.96
CA PRO A 160 -12.09 6.72 21.52
C PRO A 160 -10.87 7.59 21.26
N SER A 161 -10.06 7.21 20.28
CA SER A 161 -8.85 7.96 19.89
C SER A 161 -9.15 9.36 19.35
N THR A 162 -10.31 9.54 18.71
CA THR A 162 -10.80 10.82 18.22
C THR A 162 -12.32 10.75 17.98
N MET A 163 -12.91 11.83 17.48
CA MET A 163 -14.33 11.89 17.11
C MET A 163 -14.53 11.67 15.60
N PRO A 164 -15.68 11.12 15.15
CA PRO A 164 -15.98 10.91 13.73
C PRO A 164 -15.82 12.16 12.85
N GLU A 165 -16.14 13.34 13.38
CA GLU A 165 -16.01 14.61 12.66
C GLU A 165 -14.55 14.94 12.37
N ASN A 166 -13.64 14.62 13.29
CA ASN A 166 -12.20 14.82 13.12
C ASN A 166 -11.63 13.86 12.07
N VAL A 167 -12.07 12.60 12.07
CA VAL A 167 -11.71 11.63 11.02
C VAL A 167 -12.24 12.10 9.67
N THR A 168 -13.48 12.54 9.61
CA THR A 168 -14.07 13.08 8.37
C THR A 168 -13.27 14.29 7.88
N ASN A 169 -12.89 15.21 8.77
CA ASN A 169 -12.05 16.37 8.43
C ASN A 169 -10.64 15.96 7.96
N LEU A 170 -10.05 14.91 8.54
CA LEU A 170 -8.77 14.34 8.10
C LEU A 170 -8.87 13.74 6.69
N PHE A 171 -10.01 13.14 6.33
CA PHE A 171 -10.19 12.48 5.05
C PHE A 171 -10.49 13.45 3.92
N VAL A 172 -11.47 14.34 4.11
CA VAL A 172 -12.03 15.18 3.02
C VAL A 172 -12.04 16.68 3.34
N GLY A 173 -11.60 17.07 4.54
CA GLY A 173 -11.56 18.47 4.98
C GLY A 173 -10.16 19.08 4.90
N THR A 174 -9.84 19.93 5.88
CA THR A 174 -8.53 20.60 5.97
C THR A 174 -7.53 19.84 6.83
N GLY A 175 -7.98 18.88 7.65
CA GLY A 175 -7.16 18.06 8.54
C GLY A 175 -6.03 18.79 9.30
N PRO A 176 -5.07 18.04 9.88
CA PRO A 176 -3.88 18.62 10.51
C PRO A 176 -2.92 19.20 9.48
N ARG A 177 -2.44 20.43 9.72
CA ARG A 177 -1.50 21.16 8.84
C ARG A 177 -2.02 21.41 7.41
N ASN A 178 -3.33 21.57 7.26
CA ASN A 178 -3.98 21.79 5.96
C ASN A 178 -3.79 20.61 4.98
N ARG A 179 -3.71 19.38 5.51
CA ARG A 179 -3.55 18.14 4.76
C ARG A 179 -4.77 17.25 4.91
N SER A 180 -5.09 16.49 3.87
CA SER A 180 -6.16 15.50 3.92
C SER A 180 -5.86 14.28 3.06
N LEU A 181 -6.47 13.14 3.38
CA LEU A 181 -6.31 11.90 2.60
C LEU A 181 -6.74 12.09 1.14
N THR A 182 -7.79 12.90 0.90
CA THR A 182 -8.26 13.24 -0.45
C THR A 182 -7.18 13.97 -1.25
N ALA A 183 -6.56 14.99 -0.66
CA ALA A 183 -5.49 15.72 -1.31
C ALA A 183 -4.21 14.87 -1.46
N TYR A 184 -3.97 13.95 -0.53
CA TYR A 184 -2.86 13.00 -0.60
C TYR A 184 -3.03 12.03 -1.77
N PHE A 185 -4.16 11.33 -1.88
CA PHE A 185 -4.49 10.47 -3.02
C PHE A 185 -4.43 11.25 -4.33
N ARG A 186 -5.06 12.42 -4.39
CA ARG A 186 -5.07 13.25 -5.60
C ARG A 186 -3.66 13.61 -6.04
N THR A 187 -2.78 13.98 -5.11
CA THR A 187 -1.41 14.39 -5.44
C THR A 187 -0.59 13.19 -5.91
N CYS A 188 -0.56 12.12 -5.12
CA CYS A 188 0.31 10.97 -5.42
C CYS A 188 -0.18 10.08 -6.57
N SER A 189 -1.44 10.23 -6.99
CA SER A 189 -2.01 9.51 -8.13
C SER A 189 -2.21 10.37 -9.39
N TYR A 190 -1.64 11.58 -9.44
CA TYR A 190 -1.80 12.49 -10.60
C TYR A 190 -3.26 12.87 -10.87
N GLY A 191 -4.09 12.89 -9.83
CA GLY A 191 -5.52 13.13 -9.91
C GLY A 191 -6.34 11.97 -10.46
N GLN A 192 -5.76 10.79 -10.65
CA GLN A 192 -6.48 9.61 -11.13
C GLN A 192 -7.41 9.02 -10.07
N ILE A 193 -7.03 9.12 -8.80
CA ILE A 193 -7.83 8.69 -7.67
C ILE A 193 -8.56 9.89 -7.07
N SER A 194 -9.88 9.80 -7.04
CA SER A 194 -10.78 10.83 -6.51
C SER A 194 -11.53 10.29 -5.29
N LEU A 195 -11.12 10.73 -4.11
CA LEU A 195 -11.83 10.42 -2.87
C LEU A 195 -12.92 11.46 -2.63
N LEU A 196 -14.16 11.09 -2.98
CA LEU A 196 -15.30 11.98 -2.86
C LEU A 196 -15.89 11.94 -1.43
N PRO A 197 -16.42 13.05 -0.89
CA PRO A 197 -17.06 13.07 0.43
C PRO A 197 -18.14 12.00 0.61
N GLU A 198 -18.97 11.76 -0.40
CA GLU A 198 -20.03 10.74 -0.40
C GLU A 198 -19.52 9.29 -0.42
N ASN A 199 -18.23 9.09 -0.72
CA ASN A 199 -17.57 7.80 -0.68
C ASN A 199 -16.96 7.51 0.70
N ILE A 200 -16.99 8.48 1.62
CA ILE A 200 -16.49 8.34 2.99
C ILE A 200 -17.65 8.19 3.95
N LYS A 201 -17.63 7.13 4.74
CA LYS A 201 -18.55 6.95 5.86
C LYS A 201 -17.74 6.71 7.13
N VAL A 202 -17.89 7.60 8.10
CA VAL A 202 -17.32 7.42 9.44
C VAL A 202 -18.44 7.15 10.42
N LEU A 203 -18.33 6.08 11.20
CA LEU A 203 -19.28 5.66 12.21
C LEU A 203 -18.60 5.61 13.59
N GLY A 204 -19.39 5.81 14.64
CA GLY A 204 -18.95 5.72 16.03
C GLY A 204 -19.02 7.05 16.79
N PRO A 205 -18.35 7.16 17.95
CA PRO A 205 -17.65 6.09 18.65
C PRO A 205 -18.55 4.89 18.94
N VAL A 206 -18.10 3.67 18.65
CA VAL A 206 -18.82 2.43 18.96
C VAL A 206 -18.05 1.61 19.99
N GLN A 207 -18.74 1.10 21.00
CA GLN A 207 -18.14 0.22 22.00
C GLN A 207 -18.24 -1.24 21.57
N VAL A 208 -17.09 -1.84 21.24
CA VAL A 208 -16.97 -3.28 21.04
C VAL A 208 -17.02 -3.97 22.42
N PRO A 209 -17.89 -4.97 22.62
CA PRO A 209 -18.06 -5.61 23.91
C PRO A 209 -16.83 -6.42 24.31
N CYS A 210 -16.65 -6.64 25.63
CA CYS A 210 -15.47 -7.35 26.16
C CYS A 210 -15.37 -8.78 25.63
N GLN A 211 -16.53 -9.38 25.41
CA GLN A 211 -16.76 -10.66 24.79
C GLN A 211 -17.99 -10.51 23.90
N GLY A 212 -17.95 -11.09 22.71
CA GLY A 212 -19.08 -11.06 21.79
C GLY A 212 -19.14 -12.30 20.93
N THR A 213 -20.26 -12.44 20.22
CA THR A 213 -20.50 -13.52 19.28
C THR A 213 -21.02 -12.91 17.98
N LEU A 214 -20.46 -13.35 16.85
CA LEU A 214 -20.92 -12.96 15.53
C LEU A 214 -22.34 -13.48 15.27
N LYS A 215 -23.15 -12.68 14.57
CA LYS A 215 -24.47 -13.12 14.10
C LYS A 215 -24.29 -14.09 12.92
N PRO A 216 -25.09 -15.17 12.83
CA PRO A 216 -25.04 -16.07 11.67
C PRO A 216 -25.33 -15.36 10.34
N PRO A 217 -24.76 -15.82 9.21
CA PRO A 217 -23.83 -16.95 9.12
C PRO A 217 -22.43 -16.57 9.64
N VAL A 218 -21.85 -17.39 10.50
CA VAL A 218 -20.49 -17.15 11.00
C VAL A 218 -19.51 -17.74 9.98
N PRO A 219 -18.65 -16.92 9.35
CA PRO A 219 -17.75 -17.43 8.33
C PRO A 219 -16.49 -18.08 8.93
N PHE A 220 -16.29 -18.08 10.25
CA PHE A 220 -15.05 -18.56 10.88
C PHE A 220 -15.18 -20.01 11.34
N ALA A 221 -14.26 -20.85 10.91
CA ALA A 221 -14.16 -22.24 11.36
C ALA A 221 -13.89 -22.34 12.88
N SER A 222 -13.30 -21.30 13.48
CA SER A 222 -13.05 -21.19 14.93
C SER A 222 -14.29 -20.76 15.74
N GLY A 223 -15.45 -20.65 15.08
CA GLY A 223 -16.70 -20.20 15.69
C GLY A 223 -16.81 -18.67 15.79
N GLY A 224 -17.98 -18.19 16.22
CA GLY A 224 -18.33 -16.77 16.19
C GLY A 224 -17.85 -15.95 17.39
N ASN A 225 -17.29 -16.59 18.41
CA ASN A 225 -16.90 -15.93 19.65
C ASN A 225 -15.60 -15.13 19.48
N PHE A 226 -15.54 -13.96 20.11
CA PHE A 226 -14.36 -13.10 20.17
C PHE A 226 -14.24 -12.40 21.53
N THR A 227 -13.04 -11.93 21.84
CA THR A 227 -12.72 -11.06 22.98
C THR A 227 -12.09 -9.76 22.48
N THR A 228 -11.99 -8.73 23.32
CA THR A 228 -11.22 -7.49 23.02
C THR A 228 -9.92 -7.40 23.83
N ARG A 229 -9.44 -8.52 24.38
CA ARG A 229 -8.28 -8.54 25.29
C ARG A 229 -6.95 -8.48 24.55
N ALA A 230 -6.85 -9.19 23.44
CA ALA A 230 -5.65 -9.29 22.62
C ALA A 230 -6.00 -9.45 21.14
N CYS A 231 -5.09 -9.01 20.27
CA CYS A 231 -5.25 -9.07 18.82
C CYS A 231 -5.09 -10.48 18.24
N ASN A 232 -4.21 -11.29 18.82
CA ASN A 232 -3.80 -12.60 18.30
C ASN A 232 -4.66 -13.78 18.82
N GLU A 233 -5.59 -13.55 19.75
CA GLU A 233 -6.50 -14.57 20.25
C GLU A 233 -7.59 -14.89 19.20
N LEU A 234 -7.71 -16.16 18.79
CA LEU A 234 -8.89 -16.73 18.10
C LEU A 234 -9.48 -15.89 16.95
N ASP A 235 -8.63 -15.30 16.10
CA ASP A 235 -9.04 -14.48 14.94
C ASP A 235 -9.80 -13.20 15.30
N ASN A 236 -9.63 -12.72 16.55
CA ASN A 236 -10.32 -11.55 17.10
C ASN A 236 -10.29 -10.35 16.17
N VAL A 237 -9.13 -9.99 15.62
CA VAL A 237 -8.95 -8.82 14.74
C VAL A 237 -9.91 -8.85 13.54
N TYR A 238 -10.11 -10.00 12.91
CA TYR A 238 -11.06 -10.16 11.82
C TYR A 238 -12.49 -10.16 12.32
N LYS A 239 -12.77 -10.89 13.41
CA LYS A 239 -14.11 -10.96 14.01
C LYS A 239 -14.61 -9.58 14.45
N TRP A 240 -13.74 -8.68 14.90
CA TRP A 240 -14.14 -7.30 15.22
C TRP A 240 -14.71 -6.56 14.02
N HIS A 241 -14.09 -6.66 12.83
CA HIS A 241 -14.64 -6.07 11.60
C HIS A 241 -16.01 -6.67 11.27
N HIS A 242 -16.16 -8.00 11.32
CA HIS A 242 -17.46 -8.65 11.05
C HIS A 242 -18.56 -8.22 12.04
N TRP A 243 -18.21 -8.07 13.32
CA TRP A 243 -19.14 -7.56 14.32
C TRP A 243 -19.54 -6.11 14.03
N LEU A 244 -18.57 -5.27 13.67
CA LEU A 244 -18.80 -3.87 13.31
C LEU A 244 -19.64 -3.72 12.04
N ASP A 245 -19.42 -4.57 11.04
CA ASP A 245 -20.20 -4.61 9.81
C ASP A 245 -21.69 -4.93 10.10
N ALA A 246 -21.95 -5.93 10.93
CA ALA A 246 -23.30 -6.28 11.36
C ALA A 246 -23.97 -5.14 12.15
N TRP A 247 -23.22 -4.51 13.06
CA TRP A 247 -23.67 -3.34 13.81
C TRP A 247 -23.99 -2.15 12.88
N ALA A 248 -23.14 -1.88 11.89
CA ALA A 248 -23.34 -0.80 10.92
C ALA A 248 -24.55 -1.03 10.02
N ALA A 249 -24.79 -2.28 9.60
CA ALA A 249 -25.99 -2.65 8.86
C ALA A 249 -27.27 -2.41 9.69
N GLU A 250 -27.28 -2.88 10.94
CA GLU A 250 -28.45 -2.81 11.82
C GLU A 250 -28.77 -1.38 12.29
N ASN A 251 -27.75 -0.59 12.62
CA ASN A 251 -27.94 0.71 13.27
C ASN A 251 -27.86 1.89 12.30
N HIS A 252 -27.22 1.71 11.14
CA HIS A 252 -26.96 2.79 10.19
C HIS A 252 -27.38 2.48 8.76
N ASN A 253 -27.94 1.29 8.49
CA ASN A 253 -28.30 0.82 7.15
C ASN A 253 -27.10 0.94 6.19
N VAL A 254 -25.90 0.61 6.68
CA VAL A 254 -24.65 0.63 5.93
C VAL A 254 -24.26 -0.81 5.60
N ASN A 255 -24.21 -1.13 4.31
CA ASN A 255 -23.61 -2.38 3.85
C ASN A 255 -22.09 -2.19 3.72
N ALA A 256 -21.32 -2.88 4.57
CA ALA A 256 -19.87 -2.76 4.59
C ALA A 256 -19.20 -3.27 3.30
N GLU A 257 -19.82 -4.22 2.59
CA GLU A 257 -19.32 -4.74 1.31
C GLU A 257 -19.36 -3.71 0.18
N ASP A 258 -20.13 -2.62 0.33
CA ASP A 258 -20.13 -1.50 -0.63
C ASP A 258 -18.86 -0.63 -0.53
N TYR A 259 -17.95 -0.93 0.40
CA TYR A 259 -16.74 -0.16 0.66
C TYR A 259 -15.48 -0.95 0.32
N HIS A 260 -14.55 -0.28 -0.34
CA HIS A 260 -13.27 -0.86 -0.80
C HIS A 260 -12.32 -1.06 0.37
N HIS A 261 -12.28 -0.09 1.29
CA HIS A 261 -11.46 -0.14 2.50
C HIS A 261 -12.36 -0.02 3.72
N ARG A 262 -12.24 -0.97 4.64
CA ARG A 262 -12.89 -0.93 5.95
C ARG A 262 -11.81 -0.73 7.00
N ILE A 263 -11.85 0.41 7.66
CA ILE A 263 -10.83 0.85 8.61
C ILE A 263 -11.43 0.78 10.01
N MET A 264 -10.77 0.04 10.89
CA MET A 264 -11.04 0.06 12.31
C MET A 264 -10.03 0.97 12.97
N LEU A 265 -10.47 2.15 13.38
CA LEU A 265 -9.67 3.04 14.21
C LEU A 265 -9.79 2.59 15.67
N LEU A 266 -8.68 2.11 16.21
CA LEU A 266 -8.62 1.48 17.51
C LEU A 266 -8.67 2.51 18.65
N PRO A 267 -9.00 2.06 19.88
CA PRO A 267 -8.98 2.92 21.05
C PRO A 267 -7.59 3.51 21.28
N LYS A 268 -7.52 4.70 21.90
CA LYS A 268 -6.25 5.29 22.28
C LYS A 268 -5.49 4.38 23.23
N SER A 269 -4.17 4.31 23.12
CA SER A 269 -3.28 3.48 23.94
C SER A 269 -3.48 1.96 23.79
N PHE A 270 -4.46 1.51 22.99
CA PHE A 270 -4.66 0.09 22.74
C PHE A 270 -3.40 -0.50 22.12
N SER A 271 -2.74 -1.40 22.85
CA SER A 271 -1.45 -1.94 22.47
C SER A 271 -1.61 -2.93 21.34
N MET A 272 -1.44 -2.43 20.12
CA MET A 272 -0.91 -3.20 19.02
C MET A 272 0.60 -3.02 18.99
N LYS A 273 1.35 -4.10 18.78
CA LYS A 273 2.81 -4.06 18.63
C LYS A 273 3.27 -3.21 17.44
N VAL A 274 2.34 -2.80 16.58
CA VAL A 274 2.57 -2.02 15.35
C VAL A 274 1.66 -0.78 15.31
N PRO A 275 2.09 0.32 14.66
CA PRO A 275 1.26 1.52 14.48
C PRO A 275 0.03 1.29 13.60
N GLY A 276 0.11 0.34 12.66
CA GLY A 276 -0.97 0.00 11.76
C GLY A 276 -0.83 -1.44 11.29
N LEU A 277 -1.92 -1.95 10.73
CA LEU A 277 -1.98 -3.27 10.14
C LEU A 277 -3.03 -3.28 9.04
N ALA A 278 -2.79 -4.02 7.98
CA ALA A 278 -3.75 -4.20 6.91
C ALA A 278 -3.68 -5.59 6.28
N THR A 279 -4.75 -5.94 5.58
CA THR A 279 -4.74 -7.13 4.72
C THR A 279 -3.93 -6.85 3.46
N LEU A 280 -3.10 -7.81 3.05
CA LEU A 280 -2.37 -7.71 1.79
C LEU A 280 -3.29 -8.03 0.61
N GLY A 281 -3.75 -7.00 -0.07
CA GLY A 281 -4.73 -7.07 -1.14
C GLY A 281 -6.18 -7.08 -0.63
N ARG A 282 -7.06 -7.64 -1.45
CA ARG A 282 -8.48 -7.78 -1.13
C ARG A 282 -8.69 -8.89 -0.10
N TYR A 283 -9.36 -8.55 0.98
CA TYR A 283 -9.81 -9.50 2.00
C TYR A 283 -11.03 -10.31 1.54
N LEU A 284 -12.00 -9.66 0.91
CA LEU A 284 -13.19 -10.30 0.33
C LEU A 284 -13.36 -9.86 -1.11
N ASN A 285 -13.58 -10.82 -2.01
CA ASN A 285 -13.89 -10.55 -3.41
C ASN A 285 -15.42 -10.52 -3.67
N ALA A 286 -16.18 -10.09 -2.67
CA ALA A 286 -17.63 -9.91 -2.79
C ALA A 286 -17.91 -8.73 -3.72
N SER A 287 -18.80 -8.93 -4.69
CA SER A 287 -19.21 -7.89 -5.62
C SER A 287 -20.63 -7.42 -5.31
N THR A 288 -20.78 -6.13 -5.01
CA THR A 288 -22.09 -5.52 -4.81
C THR A 288 -22.49 -4.70 -6.05
N ALA A 289 -23.66 -4.05 -6.03
CA ALA A 289 -24.04 -3.11 -7.08
C ALA A 289 -23.10 -1.89 -7.14
N ILE A 290 -22.47 -1.53 -6.02
CA ILE A 290 -21.65 -0.33 -5.85
C ILE A 290 -20.16 -0.67 -5.91
N ASN A 291 -19.76 -1.76 -5.26
CA ASN A 291 -18.37 -2.18 -5.16
C ASN A 291 -18.11 -3.41 -6.05
N LYS A 292 -17.38 -3.18 -7.14
CA LYS A 292 -16.97 -4.25 -8.07
C LYS A 292 -15.55 -4.75 -7.83
N TRP A 293 -14.80 -4.06 -6.99
CA TRP A 293 -13.41 -4.41 -6.72
C TRP A 293 -13.31 -5.44 -5.60
N GLY A 294 -14.10 -5.32 -4.53
CA GLY A 294 -14.02 -6.13 -3.32
C GLY A 294 -13.73 -5.26 -2.09
N SER A 295 -13.48 -5.87 -0.94
CA SER A 295 -13.20 -5.14 0.31
C SER A 295 -11.90 -5.61 0.92
N ALA A 296 -11.18 -4.68 1.55
CA ALA A 296 -9.94 -4.90 2.27
C ALA A 296 -10.02 -4.27 3.68
N LEU A 297 -9.18 -4.70 4.61
CA LEU A 297 -9.25 -4.34 6.02
C LEU A 297 -8.02 -3.59 6.49
N VAL A 298 -8.23 -2.60 7.35
CA VAL A 298 -7.18 -1.87 8.07
C VAL A 298 -7.53 -1.83 9.55
N TRP A 299 -6.52 -2.03 10.40
CA TRP A 299 -6.54 -1.75 11.83
C TRP A 299 -5.55 -0.63 12.09
N TRP A 300 -6.07 0.54 12.44
CA TRP A 300 -5.29 1.75 12.61
C TRP A 300 -5.18 2.07 14.10
N ASN A 301 -3.96 2.07 14.64
CA ASN A 301 -3.76 2.31 16.06
C ASN A 301 -4.23 3.72 16.45
N GLY A 302 -5.01 3.80 17.53
CA GLY A 302 -5.60 5.03 18.02
C GLY A 302 -4.59 6.11 18.41
N ASP A 303 -3.35 5.73 18.77
CA ASP A 303 -2.29 6.70 19.09
C ASP A 303 -1.77 7.44 17.85
N TYR A 304 -2.05 6.93 16.65
CA TYR A 304 -1.64 7.48 15.36
C TYR A 304 -2.83 7.98 14.53
N ALA A 305 -3.97 8.26 15.16
CA ALA A 305 -5.24 8.65 14.51
C ALA A 305 -5.20 9.95 13.67
N THR A 306 -4.07 10.65 13.63
CA THR A 306 -3.86 11.87 12.81
C THR A 306 -2.75 11.72 11.76
N ASP A 307 -2.12 10.54 11.70
CA ASP A 307 -1.04 10.22 10.78
C ASP A 307 -1.62 9.73 9.43
N LEU A 308 -1.55 10.60 8.42
CA LEU A 308 -2.06 10.29 7.08
C LEU A 308 -1.14 9.31 6.34
N GLU A 309 0.12 9.31 6.71
CA GLU A 309 1.20 8.60 6.05
C GLU A 309 1.11 7.13 6.38
N LEU A 310 0.98 6.84 7.67
CA LEU A 310 0.64 5.51 8.17
C LEU A 310 -0.68 5.02 7.57
N LEU A 311 -1.72 5.85 7.53
CA LEU A 311 -2.99 5.42 6.94
C LEU A 311 -2.86 5.08 5.45
N LEU A 312 -2.11 5.87 4.68
CA LEU A 312 -1.87 5.58 3.26
C LEU A 312 -0.99 4.34 3.09
N HIS A 313 -0.02 4.10 3.99
CA HIS A 313 0.78 2.87 4.04
C HIS A 313 -0.13 1.64 4.19
N GLU A 314 -1.03 1.64 5.18
CA GLU A 314 -1.97 0.53 5.39
C GLU A 314 -2.94 0.34 4.23
N ILE A 315 -3.42 1.43 3.62
CA ILE A 315 -4.23 1.32 2.39
C ILE A 315 -3.38 0.80 1.23
N GLY A 316 -2.07 1.06 1.23
CA GLY A 316 -1.14 0.53 0.25
C GLY A 316 -1.07 -0.99 0.26
N HIS A 317 -1.03 -1.60 1.44
CA HIS A 317 -1.16 -3.05 1.59
C HIS A 317 -2.47 -3.58 1.01
N ASN A 318 -3.59 -2.88 1.18
CA ASN A 318 -4.87 -3.28 0.55
C ASN A 318 -4.81 -3.31 -0.99
N TYR A 319 -3.89 -2.55 -1.61
CA TYR A 319 -3.62 -2.63 -3.05
C TYR A 319 -2.58 -3.70 -3.43
N GLY A 320 -2.16 -4.51 -2.46
CA GLY A 320 -1.21 -5.61 -2.63
C GLY A 320 0.25 -5.17 -2.62
N MET A 321 0.56 -3.94 -2.19
CA MET A 321 1.94 -3.46 -2.07
C MET A 321 2.61 -4.06 -0.84
N MET A 322 3.86 -4.51 -1.01
CA MET A 322 4.71 -4.93 0.10
C MET A 322 5.51 -3.73 0.61
N HIS A 323 6.22 -3.94 1.72
CA HIS A 323 7.13 -2.92 2.21
C HIS A 323 8.21 -2.54 1.18
N ALA A 324 8.65 -1.29 1.26
CA ALA A 324 9.75 -0.76 0.47
C ALA A 324 11.03 -0.75 1.33
N ASN A 325 12.10 -1.33 0.81
CA ASN A 325 13.33 -1.61 1.55
C ASN A 325 14.57 -1.03 0.85
N ILE A 326 15.74 -1.20 1.47
CA ILE A 326 17.08 -0.95 0.91
C ILE A 326 17.87 -2.27 0.88
N PRO A 327 18.96 -2.38 0.09
CA PRO A 327 19.82 -3.55 0.12
C PRO A 327 20.33 -3.84 1.54
N GLY A 328 20.09 -5.06 2.02
CA GLY A 328 20.51 -5.48 3.36
C GLY A 328 19.60 -5.04 4.52
N GLY A 329 18.53 -4.28 4.25
CA GLY A 329 17.61 -3.82 5.29
C GLY A 329 18.17 -2.70 6.18
N CYS A 330 17.48 -2.42 7.27
CA CYS A 330 17.83 -1.43 8.30
C CYS A 330 17.43 -1.98 9.69
N GLU A 331 17.50 -1.16 10.74
CA GLU A 331 17.04 -1.57 12.08
C GLU A 331 15.58 -2.00 12.10
N LEU A 332 14.74 -1.37 11.25
CA LEU A 332 13.33 -1.75 11.03
C LEU A 332 13.17 -2.93 10.05
N ARG A 333 14.29 -3.56 9.63
CA ARG A 333 14.43 -4.74 8.76
C ARG A 333 13.84 -4.62 7.36
N ASP A 334 12.52 -4.46 7.24
CA ASP A 334 11.79 -4.60 5.98
C ASP A 334 11.14 -3.31 5.45
N GLN A 335 11.14 -2.24 6.24
CA GLN A 335 10.59 -0.92 5.90
C GLN A 335 11.68 0.14 5.96
N CYS A 336 12.59 0.14 4.99
CA CYS A 336 13.81 0.95 5.06
C CYS A 336 13.94 1.97 3.94
N ASP A 337 13.11 1.88 2.90
CA ASP A 337 13.10 2.87 1.82
C ASP A 337 12.49 4.18 2.33
N HIS A 338 13.34 5.15 2.66
CA HIS A 338 12.89 6.49 3.05
C HIS A 338 12.38 7.34 1.88
N THR A 339 12.08 6.77 0.72
CA THR A 339 11.59 7.50 -0.46
C THR A 339 10.18 7.05 -0.90
N CYS A 340 9.57 6.15 -0.11
CA CYS A 340 8.27 5.55 -0.40
C CYS A 340 7.37 5.53 0.85
N THR A 341 6.06 5.68 0.67
CA THR A 341 5.06 5.49 1.75
C THR A 341 5.12 4.09 2.35
N MET A 342 5.44 3.08 1.54
CA MET A 342 5.55 1.68 1.97
C MET A 342 6.87 1.35 2.69
N GLY A 343 7.78 2.32 2.83
CA GLY A 343 9.04 2.14 3.53
C GLY A 343 9.03 2.80 4.91
N ALA A 344 10.20 3.27 5.35
CA ALA A 344 10.44 3.64 6.74
C ALA A 344 9.51 4.70 7.32
N VAL A 345 8.98 4.41 8.51
CA VAL A 345 8.32 5.35 9.43
C VAL A 345 9.36 6.25 10.10
N GLY A 346 9.27 7.56 9.84
CA GLY A 346 10.07 8.61 10.48
C GLY A 346 10.54 9.70 9.51
N GLY A 347 11.26 10.70 10.05
CA GLY A 347 11.58 11.93 9.32
C GLY A 347 10.37 12.86 9.23
N GLN A 348 10.24 13.61 8.12
CA GLN A 348 9.07 14.49 7.92
C GLN A 348 7.76 13.72 7.65
N GLY A 349 7.86 12.40 7.45
CA GLY A 349 6.73 11.46 7.42
C GLY A 349 6.08 11.24 6.05
N ILE A 350 6.02 12.25 5.18
CA ILE A 350 5.05 12.25 4.05
C ILE A 350 5.71 11.93 2.73
N ARG A 351 5.29 10.89 2.01
CA ARG A 351 5.88 10.49 0.72
C ARG A 351 4.85 9.89 -0.20
N CYS A 352 4.94 10.20 -1.49
CA CYS A 352 4.23 9.43 -2.50
C CYS A 352 4.93 8.08 -2.74
N LEU A 353 4.20 7.12 -3.32
CA LEU A 353 4.73 5.82 -3.69
C LEU A 353 5.97 5.96 -4.60
N ASN A 354 6.98 5.10 -4.44
CA ASN A 354 8.10 5.01 -5.37
C ASN A 354 7.64 4.57 -6.77
N ALA A 355 8.52 4.68 -7.77
CA ALA A 355 8.18 4.37 -9.16
C ALA A 355 7.64 2.94 -9.40
N PRO A 356 8.22 1.86 -8.83
CA PRO A 356 7.66 0.53 -8.99
C PRO A 356 6.29 0.36 -8.33
N HIS A 357 6.07 0.91 -7.13
CA HIS A 357 4.75 0.87 -6.51
C HIS A 357 3.71 1.66 -7.31
N ASN A 358 4.05 2.85 -7.81
CA ASN A 358 3.16 3.60 -8.71
C ASN A 358 2.81 2.82 -9.98
N TRP A 359 3.78 2.10 -10.55
CA TRP A 359 3.55 1.21 -11.68
C TRP A 359 2.64 0.03 -11.30
N GLN A 360 2.90 -0.60 -10.16
CA GLN A 360 2.12 -1.71 -9.63
C GLN A 360 0.63 -1.36 -9.49
N VAL A 361 0.32 -0.18 -8.92
CA VAL A 361 -1.08 0.26 -8.70
C VAL A 361 -1.69 1.01 -9.89
N GLY A 362 -0.94 1.14 -10.99
CA GLY A 362 -1.37 1.81 -12.22
C GLY A 362 -1.51 3.34 -12.11
N TRP A 363 -0.90 3.96 -11.10
CA TRP A 363 -0.90 5.42 -10.94
C TRP A 363 0.20 6.08 -11.79
N GLY A 364 1.37 5.46 -11.89
CA GLY A 364 2.45 5.89 -12.76
C GLY A 364 2.82 4.81 -13.76
N ARG A 365 3.59 5.17 -14.79
CA ARG A 365 4.15 4.22 -15.75
C ARG A 365 5.48 4.72 -16.29
N PRO A 366 6.34 3.81 -16.77
CA PRO A 366 7.56 4.23 -17.44
C PRO A 366 7.23 4.92 -18.77
N PHE A 367 7.83 6.08 -19.02
CA PHE A 367 7.75 6.75 -20.33
C PHE A 367 8.72 6.13 -21.34
N LEU A 368 9.78 5.50 -20.83
CA LEU A 368 10.78 4.80 -21.62
C LEU A 368 11.02 3.40 -21.01
N ARG A 369 11.02 2.39 -21.87
CA ARG A 369 11.35 1.00 -21.50
C ARG A 369 12.58 0.59 -22.28
N LEU A 370 13.59 0.08 -21.59
CA LEU A 370 14.86 -0.33 -22.17
C LEU A 370 15.05 -1.84 -21.94
N GLY A 371 15.10 -2.60 -23.02
CA GLY A 371 15.53 -4.00 -23.04
C GLY A 371 16.93 -4.15 -23.65
N ASP A 372 17.32 -5.38 -23.96
CA ASP A 372 18.62 -5.67 -24.59
C ASP A 372 18.77 -5.03 -25.98
N SER A 373 17.66 -4.85 -26.72
CA SER A 373 17.67 -4.21 -28.04
C SER A 373 17.88 -2.70 -27.98
N GLU A 374 17.32 -2.03 -26.96
CA GLU A 374 17.42 -0.57 -26.82
C GLU A 374 18.66 -0.16 -26.02
N LEU A 375 19.17 -1.02 -25.15
CA LEU A 375 20.34 -0.78 -24.31
C LEU A 375 21.44 -1.80 -24.61
N SER A 376 21.99 -1.68 -25.82
CA SER A 376 23.16 -2.45 -26.24
C SER A 376 24.37 -2.14 -25.37
N VAL A 377 25.24 -3.14 -25.21
CA VAL A 377 26.50 -2.99 -24.48
C VAL A 377 27.30 -1.80 -25.01
N GLY A 378 27.85 -1.03 -24.08
CA GLY A 378 28.74 0.11 -24.33
C GLY A 378 28.15 1.24 -25.15
N ARG A 379 26.82 1.26 -25.31
CA ARG A 379 26.10 2.37 -25.95
C ARG A 379 25.19 3.03 -24.94
N ALA A 380 25.60 4.20 -24.47
CA ALA A 380 24.80 4.99 -23.57
C ALA A 380 23.52 5.51 -24.24
N VAL A 381 22.39 5.33 -23.57
CA VAL A 381 21.12 5.97 -23.88
C VAL A 381 21.01 7.24 -23.04
N ALA A 382 21.02 8.40 -23.71
CA ALA A 382 20.74 9.68 -23.09
C ALA A 382 19.23 9.99 -23.15
N THR A 383 18.64 10.35 -22.01
CA THR A 383 17.21 10.70 -21.92
C THR A 383 16.95 11.78 -20.88
N ARG A 384 15.73 12.33 -20.89
CA ARG A 384 15.25 13.24 -19.84
C ARG A 384 14.07 12.63 -19.11
N ILE A 385 14.24 12.38 -17.82
CA ILE A 385 13.22 11.81 -16.95
C ILE A 385 12.48 12.97 -16.28
N PRO A 386 11.17 13.17 -16.58
CA PRO A 386 10.41 14.23 -15.94
C PRO A 386 10.24 13.95 -14.44
N PRO A 387 10.11 14.99 -13.59
CA PRO A 387 9.96 14.80 -12.15
C PRO A 387 8.71 13.97 -11.85
N GLN A 388 8.83 13.05 -10.88
CA GLN A 388 7.82 12.03 -10.64
C GLN A 388 6.44 12.61 -10.39
N LEU A 389 6.28 13.74 -9.69
CA LEU A 389 4.97 14.33 -9.40
C LEU A 389 4.33 15.11 -10.57
N ASN A 390 5.08 15.37 -11.65
CA ASN A 390 4.59 16.25 -12.71
C ASN A 390 3.78 15.52 -13.79
N THR A 391 3.98 14.21 -13.93
CA THR A 391 3.35 13.42 -15.00
C THR A 391 3.24 11.96 -14.60
N THR A 392 2.25 11.25 -15.15
CA THR A 392 2.13 9.80 -14.98
C THR A 392 3.28 9.04 -15.66
N ASP A 393 3.93 9.67 -16.65
CA ASP A 393 4.95 9.07 -17.51
C ASP A 393 6.33 9.50 -17.00
N SER A 394 6.72 8.99 -15.83
CA SER A 394 7.77 9.62 -15.00
C SER A 394 8.90 8.72 -14.53
N SER A 395 9.09 7.58 -15.20
CA SER A 395 10.21 6.69 -14.93
C SER A 395 10.76 6.05 -16.20
N VAL A 396 11.99 5.56 -16.10
CA VAL A 396 12.56 4.60 -17.05
C VAL A 396 12.48 3.23 -16.41
N MET A 397 12.05 2.22 -17.16
CA MET A 397 12.09 0.83 -16.74
C MET A 397 13.12 0.07 -17.56
N VAL A 398 14.09 -0.55 -16.91
CA VAL A 398 15.13 -1.36 -17.54
C VAL A 398 14.86 -2.83 -17.25
N THR A 399 14.95 -3.64 -18.31
CA THR A 399 14.85 -5.09 -18.32
C THR A 399 15.95 -5.66 -19.23
N GLY A 400 16.18 -6.97 -19.21
CA GLY A 400 17.14 -7.60 -20.13
C GLY A 400 18.11 -8.58 -19.47
N SER A 401 19.06 -9.01 -20.26
CA SER A 401 20.10 -9.97 -19.91
C SER A 401 20.97 -9.53 -18.73
N GLY A 402 21.47 -10.51 -17.97
CA GLY A 402 22.27 -10.27 -16.77
C GLY A 402 21.46 -9.98 -15.51
N MET A 403 20.15 -9.75 -15.60
CA MET A 403 19.28 -9.62 -14.43
C MET A 403 18.55 -10.95 -14.12
N PRO A 404 18.23 -11.23 -12.83
CA PRO A 404 17.32 -12.30 -12.45
C PRO A 404 16.00 -12.26 -13.24
N PRO A 405 15.35 -13.41 -13.49
CA PRO A 405 14.06 -13.46 -14.14
C PRO A 405 13.05 -12.53 -13.43
N ASN A 406 12.24 -11.80 -14.22
CA ASN A 406 11.23 -10.83 -13.77
C ASN A 406 11.75 -9.55 -13.10
N MET A 407 13.04 -9.46 -12.74
CA MET A 407 13.61 -8.25 -12.16
C MET A 407 13.51 -7.09 -13.14
N LYS A 408 13.04 -5.96 -12.62
CA LYS A 408 12.94 -4.67 -13.30
C LYS A 408 13.70 -3.66 -12.47
N ILE A 409 14.41 -2.77 -13.16
CA ILE A 409 15.03 -1.61 -12.53
C ILE A 409 14.25 -0.38 -12.97
N PHE A 410 13.76 0.38 -12.00
CA PHE A 410 13.05 1.64 -12.21
C PHE A 410 13.97 2.80 -11.85
N ILE A 411 14.10 3.75 -12.78
CA ILE A 411 14.86 4.97 -12.57
C ILE A 411 13.88 6.13 -12.61
N SER A 412 13.82 6.92 -11.55
CA SER A 412 12.86 8.01 -11.40
C SER A 412 13.53 9.29 -10.92
N ALA A 413 13.07 10.42 -11.46
CA ALA A 413 13.55 11.73 -11.06
C ALA A 413 12.63 12.28 -9.97
N ARG A 414 13.19 12.63 -8.82
CA ARG A 414 12.43 13.11 -7.67
C ARG A 414 12.87 14.50 -7.26
N LEU A 415 11.87 15.28 -6.89
CA LEU A 415 12.04 16.53 -6.18
C LEU A 415 11.19 16.43 -4.92
N ASN A 416 11.80 16.78 -3.81
CA ASN A 416 11.15 16.89 -2.52
C ASN A 416 10.20 18.11 -2.52
N VAL A 417 8.88 17.85 -2.51
CA VAL A 417 7.83 18.85 -2.69
C VAL A 417 6.73 18.71 -1.63
N TYR A 418 6.43 19.83 -0.97
CA TYR A 418 5.32 19.91 -0.03
C TYR A 418 3.95 19.79 -0.71
N PRO A 419 2.92 19.32 0.01
CA PRO A 419 3.01 18.76 1.36
C PRO A 419 3.05 17.23 1.37
N TYR A 420 3.12 16.55 0.22
CA TYR A 420 2.88 15.09 0.13
C TYR A 420 4.07 14.25 -0.36
N ASP A 421 5.18 14.85 -0.79
CA ASP A 421 6.37 14.12 -1.26
C ASP A 421 7.63 14.72 -0.62
N LEU A 422 7.84 14.44 0.66
CA LEU A 422 8.86 15.05 1.51
C LEU A 422 10.05 14.12 1.81
N PRO A 423 11.26 14.69 1.99
CA PRO A 423 12.44 13.94 2.38
C PRO A 423 12.33 13.46 3.82
N TRP A 424 13.25 12.57 4.19
CA TRP A 424 13.47 12.23 5.60
C TRP A 424 13.81 13.46 6.44
N LYS A 425 14.63 14.37 5.93
CA LYS A 425 15.11 15.57 6.66
C LYS A 425 14.71 16.86 5.96
N PHE A 426 14.21 17.85 6.71
CA PHE A 426 13.77 19.14 6.16
C PHE A 426 14.87 19.92 5.44
N TRP A 427 16.15 19.72 5.78
CA TRP A 427 17.26 20.37 5.08
C TRP A 427 17.56 19.74 3.71
N GLU A 428 16.92 18.63 3.36
CA GLU A 428 17.00 18.01 2.03
C GLU A 428 15.82 18.43 1.12
N ASP A 429 14.98 19.37 1.56
CA ASP A 429 13.89 19.93 0.75
C ASP A 429 14.46 20.52 -0.56
N SER A 430 13.74 20.33 -1.67
CA SER A 430 14.19 20.71 -3.02
C SER A 430 15.48 20.05 -3.53
N ARG A 431 16.06 19.08 -2.79
CA ARG A 431 17.16 18.28 -3.32
C ARG A 431 16.66 17.48 -4.53
N ARG A 432 17.43 17.54 -5.61
CA ARG A 432 17.17 16.84 -6.87
C ARG A 432 17.82 15.48 -6.80
N LEU A 433 17.01 14.45 -6.89
CA LEU A 433 17.46 13.07 -6.72
C LEU A 433 17.07 12.26 -7.93
N LEU A 434 17.95 11.36 -8.32
CA LEU A 434 17.62 10.22 -9.14
C LEU A 434 17.54 9.01 -8.22
N LEU A 435 16.36 8.39 -8.16
CA LEU A 435 16.13 7.19 -7.37
C LEU A 435 16.12 5.98 -8.29
N ILE A 436 16.88 4.96 -7.89
CA ILE A 436 16.97 3.69 -8.58
C ILE A 436 16.38 2.62 -7.68
N HIS A 437 15.26 2.04 -8.12
CA HIS A 437 14.58 0.96 -7.42
C HIS A 437 14.65 -0.33 -8.22
N THR A 438 14.75 -1.45 -7.52
CA THR A 438 14.53 -2.77 -8.11
C THR A 438 13.18 -3.31 -7.68
N TYR A 439 12.57 -4.11 -8.57
CA TYR A 439 11.29 -4.74 -8.34
C TYR A 439 11.18 -6.01 -9.19
N ASP A 440 10.93 -7.14 -8.56
CA ASP A 440 10.81 -8.46 -9.20
C ASP A 440 9.35 -8.94 -9.28
N GLY A 441 8.40 -8.16 -8.75
CA GLY A 441 6.98 -8.47 -8.85
C GLY A 441 6.46 -8.51 -10.29
N THR A 442 5.38 -9.26 -10.46
CA THR A 442 4.70 -9.48 -11.74
C THR A 442 3.20 -9.25 -11.57
N ASP A 443 2.45 -9.18 -12.67
CA ASP A 443 0.98 -9.13 -12.60
C ASP A 443 0.38 -10.34 -11.84
N LYS A 444 1.09 -11.48 -11.81
CA LYS A 444 0.70 -12.68 -11.06
C LYS A 444 1.15 -12.62 -9.60
N THR A 445 2.23 -11.89 -9.32
CA THR A 445 2.92 -11.81 -8.03
C THR A 445 3.09 -10.34 -7.63
N PRO A 446 2.00 -9.58 -7.48
CA PRO A 446 2.11 -8.14 -7.24
C PRO A 446 2.71 -7.82 -5.87
N SER A 447 2.54 -8.72 -4.92
CA SER A 447 3.06 -8.63 -3.56
C SER A 447 4.55 -8.95 -3.49
N ALA A 448 5.36 -8.11 -4.09
CA ALA A 448 6.82 -8.17 -4.02
C ALA A 448 7.35 -6.87 -3.40
N PRO A 449 8.38 -6.94 -2.52
CA PRO A 449 9.00 -5.74 -1.98
C PRO A 449 9.71 -4.96 -3.08
N THR A 450 9.74 -3.64 -2.93
CA THR A 450 10.57 -2.77 -3.76
C THR A 450 11.86 -2.45 -3.03
N VAL A 451 13.01 -2.42 -3.71
CA VAL A 451 14.29 -2.11 -3.05
C VAL A 451 14.91 -0.86 -3.66
N LEU A 452 15.15 0.18 -2.86
CA LEU A 452 15.91 1.38 -3.25
C LEU A 452 17.40 1.01 -3.35
N ALA A 453 17.85 0.67 -4.56
CA ALA A 453 19.23 0.30 -4.82
C ALA A 453 20.21 1.48 -4.74
N ALA A 454 19.75 2.69 -5.10
CA ALA A 454 20.55 3.90 -4.98
C ALA A 454 19.72 5.19 -5.00
N GLU A 455 20.29 6.20 -4.35
CA GLU A 455 19.92 7.60 -4.45
C GLU A 455 21.15 8.36 -4.93
N ILE A 456 21.09 8.99 -6.11
CA ILE A 456 22.21 9.78 -6.65
C ILE A 456 21.78 11.22 -6.96
N GLY A 457 22.68 12.16 -6.72
CA GLY A 457 22.55 13.58 -7.03
C GLY A 457 23.09 13.96 -8.40
N VAL A 458 22.93 15.24 -8.76
CA VAL A 458 23.46 15.77 -10.03
C VAL A 458 24.99 15.65 -10.06
N GLY A 459 25.52 15.09 -11.14
CA GLY A 459 26.94 14.83 -11.36
C GLY A 459 27.39 13.44 -10.89
N GLU A 460 26.56 12.73 -10.11
CA GLU A 460 26.91 11.41 -9.57
C GLU A 460 26.53 10.28 -10.53
N THR A 461 27.15 9.11 -10.30
CA THR A 461 26.97 7.90 -11.11
C THR A 461 26.74 6.70 -10.19
N TRP A 462 25.76 5.87 -10.51
CA TRP A 462 25.52 4.58 -9.88
C TRP A 462 25.95 3.45 -10.82
N ARG A 463 26.63 2.45 -10.28
CA ARG A 463 27.08 1.25 -10.99
C ARG A 463 26.54 0.02 -10.26
N ASP A 464 25.86 -0.87 -10.97
CA ASP A 464 25.38 -2.14 -10.42
C ASP A 464 26.18 -3.32 -10.99
N PRO A 465 26.93 -4.06 -10.17
CA PRO A 465 27.68 -5.23 -10.63
C PRO A 465 26.78 -6.34 -11.19
N ALA A 466 25.57 -6.53 -10.64
CA ALA A 466 24.71 -7.64 -11.02
C ALA A 466 24.12 -7.45 -12.43
N SER A 467 23.46 -6.32 -12.66
CA SER A 467 22.88 -5.99 -13.97
C SER A 467 23.89 -5.42 -14.96
N ARG A 468 25.09 -5.04 -14.50
CA ARG A 468 26.11 -4.28 -15.25
C ARG A 468 25.58 -2.94 -15.78
N LEU A 469 24.57 -2.38 -15.14
CA LEU A 469 24.06 -1.06 -15.49
C LEU A 469 24.91 0.03 -14.85
N VAL A 470 25.10 1.10 -15.62
CA VAL A 470 25.67 2.35 -15.14
C VAL A 470 24.67 3.46 -15.46
N VAL A 471 24.31 4.23 -14.44
CA VAL A 471 23.35 5.34 -14.53
C VAL A 471 24.02 6.60 -14.03
N ARG A 472 24.11 7.62 -14.87
CA ARG A 472 24.68 8.92 -14.52
C ARG A 472 23.64 10.02 -14.60
N PHE A 473 23.58 10.85 -13.57
CA PHE A 473 22.67 11.98 -13.50
C PHE A 473 23.40 13.26 -13.92
N ASP A 474 23.35 13.62 -15.19
CA ASP A 474 24.18 14.69 -15.75
C ASP A 474 23.76 16.10 -15.33
N SER A 475 22.46 16.40 -15.38
CA SER A 475 21.95 17.75 -15.11
C SER A 475 20.46 17.77 -14.80
N TRP A 476 19.97 18.86 -14.22
CA TRP A 476 18.55 19.08 -13.95
C TRP A 476 18.01 20.30 -14.68
N SER A 477 16.76 20.19 -15.13
CA SER A 477 15.96 21.30 -15.66
C SER A 477 14.62 21.32 -14.93
N ASP A 478 14.23 22.47 -14.39
CA ASP A 478 12.95 22.58 -13.68
C ASP A 478 11.74 22.38 -14.62
N LEU A 479 11.94 22.52 -15.94
CA LEU A 479 10.91 22.28 -16.95
C LEU A 479 10.83 20.83 -17.39
N THR A 480 11.98 20.17 -17.58
CA THR A 480 12.06 18.86 -18.27
C THR A 480 12.57 17.73 -17.38
N GLY A 481 12.96 18.02 -16.13
CA GLY A 481 13.49 17.05 -15.18
C GLY A 481 14.97 16.70 -15.38
N ALA A 482 15.33 15.48 -14.97
CA ALA A 482 16.70 14.99 -14.92
C ALA A 482 17.20 14.55 -16.30
N ALA A 483 18.33 15.09 -16.77
CA ALA A 483 19.10 14.50 -17.86
C ALA A 483 19.91 13.32 -17.32
N VAL A 484 19.73 12.15 -17.91
CA VAL A 484 20.33 10.90 -17.46
C VAL A 484 20.96 10.19 -18.64
N ARG A 485 22.14 9.60 -18.43
CA ARG A 485 22.74 8.61 -19.32
C ARG A 485 22.70 7.24 -18.66
N ILE A 486 22.24 6.24 -19.41
CA ILE A 486 22.10 4.85 -18.97
C ILE A 486 22.90 4.00 -19.92
N CYS A 487 23.83 3.20 -19.41
CA CYS A 487 24.71 2.35 -20.22
C CYS A 487 24.81 0.97 -19.58
N ARG A 488 25.07 -0.06 -20.41
CA ARG A 488 25.32 -1.42 -19.94
C ARG A 488 26.76 -1.79 -20.26
N ARG A 489 27.57 -2.03 -19.24
CA ARG A 489 28.99 -2.33 -19.41
C ARG A 489 29.21 -3.82 -19.62
N VAL A 490 30.34 -4.16 -20.22
CA VAL A 490 30.84 -5.54 -20.30
C VAL A 490 32.11 -5.74 -19.47
N PHE A 491 32.92 -4.69 -19.30
CA PHE A 491 34.14 -4.74 -18.51
C PHE A 491 34.12 -3.71 -17.37
N GLU A 492 35.16 -3.73 -16.54
CA GLU A 492 35.38 -2.71 -15.48
C GLU A 492 36.24 -1.54 -15.97
N THR A 493 36.93 -1.72 -17.10
CA THR A 493 37.82 -0.75 -17.76
C THR A 493 37.71 -0.96 -19.26
N GLU A 494 37.99 0.06 -20.06
CA GLU A 494 37.95 -0.03 -21.53
C GLU A 494 38.97 -1.06 -22.05
N VAL A 495 38.51 -1.97 -22.91
CA VAL A 495 39.36 -3.05 -23.47
C VAL A 495 39.61 -2.82 -24.97
N ASN A 496 38.67 -2.17 -25.68
CA ASN A 496 38.74 -2.01 -27.12
C ASN A 496 38.51 -0.58 -27.57
N CYS A 497 39.56 0.20 -27.37
CA CYS A 497 39.68 1.65 -27.58
C CYS A 497 39.43 2.21 -28.99
N ARG A 498 38.90 1.43 -29.94
CA ARG A 498 38.65 1.87 -31.32
C ARG A 498 37.41 1.22 -31.94
N ASN A 499 36.47 0.76 -31.12
CA ASN A 499 35.25 0.11 -31.59
C ASN A 499 34.03 1.06 -31.59
N GLY A 500 34.18 2.29 -31.09
CA GLY A 500 33.09 3.25 -30.97
C GLY A 500 32.10 2.92 -29.86
N LEU A 501 32.50 2.09 -28.90
CA LEU A 501 31.75 1.68 -27.72
C LEU A 501 32.50 2.10 -26.46
N ASP A 502 31.74 2.21 -25.38
CA ASP A 502 32.20 2.53 -24.02
C ASP A 502 32.01 1.26 -23.18
N ASP A 503 32.97 0.33 -23.28
CA ASP A 503 32.86 -1.03 -22.77
C ASP A 503 32.72 -1.09 -21.24
N ASP A 504 33.14 -0.05 -20.52
CA ASP A 504 33.08 0.07 -19.07
C ASP A 504 31.98 1.04 -18.56
N CYS A 505 31.37 1.79 -19.47
CA CYS A 505 30.32 2.78 -19.24
C CYS A 505 30.73 3.95 -18.32
N ASP A 506 31.96 4.44 -18.39
CA ASP A 506 32.37 5.69 -17.73
C ASP A 506 31.95 6.97 -18.48
N PHE A 507 31.36 6.77 -19.67
CA PHE A 507 30.86 7.77 -20.60
C PHE A 507 31.92 8.59 -21.33
N LEU A 508 33.10 8.00 -21.50
CA LEU A 508 34.15 8.38 -22.44
C LEU A 508 34.27 7.28 -23.49
N LEU A 509 34.53 7.65 -24.74
CA LEU A 509 34.61 6.68 -25.84
C LEU A 509 36.03 6.61 -26.37
N ASP A 510 36.51 5.39 -26.60
CA ASP A 510 37.75 5.12 -27.35
C ASP A 510 38.94 5.98 -26.85
N ASP A 511 39.55 6.78 -27.73
CA ASP A 511 40.71 7.63 -27.42
C ASP A 511 40.39 8.78 -26.42
N GLU A 512 39.11 9.04 -26.08
CA GLU A 512 38.72 9.97 -25.00
C GLU A 512 38.84 9.33 -23.61
N ASP A 513 38.91 8.00 -23.54
CA ASP A 513 39.00 7.22 -22.31
C ASP A 513 40.47 7.10 -21.83
N PRO A 514 40.81 7.51 -20.60
CA PRO A 514 42.14 7.33 -20.01
C PRO A 514 42.64 5.87 -19.98
N ASP A 515 41.74 4.89 -19.92
CA ASP A 515 42.10 3.46 -19.92
C ASP A 515 42.73 3.03 -21.25
N CYS A 516 42.51 3.80 -22.31
CA CYS A 516 43.04 3.51 -23.64
C CYS A 516 44.52 3.85 -23.85
N ASP A 517 45.07 4.72 -23.00
CA ASP A 517 46.46 5.18 -23.13
C ASP A 517 47.47 4.14 -22.59
N VAL A 518 47.05 3.27 -21.65
CA VAL A 518 47.93 2.28 -21.01
C VAL A 518 48.16 1.01 -21.85
N SER A 519 47.25 0.66 -22.76
CA SER A 519 47.38 -0.57 -23.55
C SER A 519 48.53 -0.52 -24.58
N TYR A 520 48.83 0.66 -25.12
CA TYR A 520 49.86 0.84 -26.14
C TYR A 520 51.28 0.94 -25.57
N ALA A 521 51.46 1.44 -24.35
CA ALA A 521 52.76 1.54 -23.71
C ALA A 521 53.28 0.18 -23.22
N SER A 522 52.37 -0.71 -22.79
CA SER A 522 52.68 -2.04 -22.28
C SER A 522 52.99 -3.08 -23.37
N MET A 523 52.38 -2.97 -24.57
CA MET A 523 52.68 -3.88 -25.69
C MET A 523 53.91 -3.48 -26.52
N ARG A 524 54.55 -2.32 -26.25
CA ARG A 524 55.88 -2.04 -26.76
C ARG A 524 56.94 -2.71 -25.89
N ASP A 525 57.04 -4.04 -26.00
CA ASP A 525 58.31 -4.71 -25.70
C ASP A 525 59.39 -4.09 -26.65
N PRO A 526 60.46 -3.48 -26.12
CA PRO A 526 61.56 -2.97 -26.93
C PRO A 526 62.31 -4.05 -27.73
N SER A 527 62.02 -5.34 -27.52
CA SER A 527 62.75 -6.46 -28.15
C SER A 527 62.35 -6.76 -29.61
N MET A 528 61.19 -6.29 -30.10
CA MET A 528 60.82 -6.41 -31.52
C MET A 528 61.24 -5.18 -32.31
N ARG A 529 62.55 -4.99 -32.47
CA ARG A 529 63.10 -4.14 -33.54
C ARG A 529 62.72 -4.74 -34.89
N ALA A 530 61.77 -4.12 -35.57
CA ALA A 530 61.52 -4.37 -36.98
C ALA A 530 62.81 -4.07 -37.80
N PRO A 531 63.18 -4.91 -38.77
CA PRO A 531 64.33 -4.65 -39.65
C PRO A 531 64.09 -3.38 -40.48
N PRO A 532 65.17 -2.68 -40.89
CA PRO A 532 65.08 -1.37 -41.53
C PRO A 532 64.27 -1.47 -42.83
N MET A 533 63.14 -0.78 -42.87
CA MET A 533 62.36 -0.64 -44.11
C MET A 533 63.14 0.21 -45.12
N LEU A 534 63.30 -0.35 -46.31
CA LEU A 534 63.82 0.32 -47.49
C LEU A 534 62.99 1.56 -47.86
N SER A 535 63.69 2.58 -48.37
CA SER A 535 63.20 3.90 -48.74
C SER A 535 61.88 3.91 -49.54
N PRO A 536 61.00 4.91 -49.31
CA PRO A 536 59.72 4.99 -49.98
C PRO A 536 59.85 5.37 -51.46
N ARG A 537 59.20 4.58 -52.31
CA ARG A 537 58.94 4.87 -53.72
C ARG A 537 57.95 6.06 -53.81
N PRO A 538 58.13 7.02 -54.74
CA PRO A 538 57.25 8.18 -54.85
C PRO A 538 55.81 7.75 -55.15
N ARG A 539 54.86 8.20 -54.33
CA ARG A 539 53.42 7.95 -54.47
C ARG A 539 52.91 8.59 -55.77
N GLN A 540 52.42 7.77 -56.68
CA GLN A 540 51.49 8.19 -57.73
C GLN A 540 50.20 8.69 -57.06
N SER A 541 49.76 9.89 -57.45
CA SER A 541 48.52 10.52 -57.04
C SER A 541 47.32 9.72 -57.51
N SER A 542 46.54 9.18 -56.57
CA SER A 542 45.25 8.57 -56.84
C SER A 542 44.24 9.61 -57.37
N PRO A 543 43.35 9.26 -58.31
CA PRO A 543 42.32 10.16 -58.81
C PRO A 543 41.31 10.53 -57.73
N LYS A 544 40.91 11.80 -57.74
CA LYS A 544 39.88 12.39 -56.88
C LYS A 544 38.55 11.65 -57.07
N PRO A 545 37.83 11.22 -56.01
CA PRO A 545 36.53 10.58 -56.17
C PRO A 545 35.51 11.58 -56.76
N SER A 546 34.73 11.12 -57.73
CA SER A 546 33.61 11.88 -58.28
C SER A 546 32.56 12.19 -57.21
N PRO A 547 31.89 13.36 -57.28
CA PRO A 547 30.86 13.73 -56.32
C PRO A 547 29.67 12.78 -56.41
N LEU A 548 29.17 12.37 -55.23
CA LEU A 548 27.95 11.59 -55.10
C LEU A 548 26.75 12.35 -55.67
N PRO A 549 25.81 11.68 -56.36
CA PRO A 549 24.58 12.31 -56.84
C PRO A 549 23.74 12.82 -55.66
N PRO A 550 23.02 13.94 -55.82
CA PRO A 550 22.20 14.51 -54.77
C PRO A 550 21.10 13.51 -54.37
N THR A 551 20.98 13.28 -53.07
CA THR A 551 19.90 12.51 -52.47
C THR A 551 18.54 13.17 -52.79
N PRO A 552 17.52 12.39 -53.21
CA PRO A 552 16.20 12.93 -53.47
C PRO A 552 15.61 13.49 -52.17
N ASN A 553 15.02 14.69 -52.26
CA ASN A 553 14.36 15.34 -51.13
C ASN A 553 13.28 14.41 -50.54
N PRO A 554 13.19 14.32 -49.20
CA PRO A 554 12.12 13.57 -48.56
C PRO A 554 10.75 14.14 -48.96
N PRO A 555 9.73 13.29 -49.17
CA PRO A 555 8.39 13.76 -49.48
C PRO A 555 7.86 14.65 -48.35
N PRO A 556 7.10 15.71 -48.69
CA PRO A 556 6.52 16.58 -47.68
C PRO A 556 5.60 15.78 -46.74
N PRO A 557 5.54 16.14 -45.45
CA PRO A 557 4.68 15.47 -44.50
C PRO A 557 3.22 15.54 -44.97
N PRO A 558 2.43 14.47 -44.77
CA PRO A 558 1.03 14.45 -45.15
C PRO A 558 0.29 15.59 -44.45
N LEU A 559 -0.49 16.34 -45.24
CA LEU A 559 -1.37 17.39 -44.73
C LEU A 559 -2.26 16.83 -43.61
N PRO A 560 -2.43 17.56 -42.49
CA PRO A 560 -3.31 17.13 -41.43
C PRO A 560 -4.71 16.86 -41.98
N SER A 561 -5.19 15.65 -41.76
CA SER A 561 -6.54 15.23 -42.13
C SER A 561 -7.56 16.19 -41.54
N LYS A 562 -8.45 16.72 -42.40
CA LYS A 562 -9.57 17.57 -41.96
C LYS A 562 -10.33 16.87 -40.84
N PRO A 563 -10.69 17.60 -39.77
CA PRO A 563 -11.50 17.03 -38.69
C PRO A 563 -12.80 16.46 -39.27
N PRO A 564 -13.26 15.30 -38.76
CA PRO A 564 -14.51 14.72 -39.20
C PRO A 564 -15.66 15.71 -39.00
N PRO A 565 -16.64 15.75 -39.92
CA PRO A 565 -17.80 16.62 -39.77
C PRO A 565 -18.50 16.32 -38.43
N PRO A 566 -19.03 17.35 -37.75
CA PRO A 566 -19.71 17.18 -36.48
C PRO A 566 -20.85 16.17 -36.64
N ALA A 567 -20.88 15.19 -35.73
CA ALA A 567 -21.93 14.19 -35.69
C ALA A 567 -23.31 14.87 -35.69
N PRO A 568 -24.28 14.37 -36.48
CA PRO A 568 -25.62 14.94 -36.51
C PRO A 568 -26.20 14.98 -35.09
N ARG A 569 -26.64 16.17 -34.67
CA ARG A 569 -27.33 16.37 -33.39
C ARG A 569 -28.46 15.35 -33.30
N ARG A 570 -28.38 14.44 -32.33
CA ARG A 570 -29.50 13.60 -31.92
C ARG A 570 -30.69 14.51 -31.64
N ALA A 571 -31.80 14.26 -32.33
CA ALA A 571 -33.07 14.91 -32.05
C ALA A 571 -33.41 14.68 -30.56
N ILE A 572 -33.58 15.78 -29.84
CA ILE A 572 -34.04 15.77 -28.46
C ILE A 572 -35.49 15.29 -28.49
N SER A 573 -35.75 14.11 -27.93
CA SER A 573 -37.11 13.64 -27.70
C SER A 573 -37.88 14.67 -26.86
N PRO A 574 -39.14 14.99 -27.20
CA PRO A 574 -39.93 15.96 -26.46
C PRO A 574 -40.09 15.51 -25.00
N ARG A 575 -39.66 16.38 -24.08
CA ARG A 575 -39.89 16.27 -22.64
C ARG A 575 -41.39 16.08 -22.40
N THR A 576 -41.76 14.92 -21.87
CA THR A 576 -43.07 14.70 -21.27
C THR A 576 -43.28 15.71 -20.14
N ALA A 577 -44.42 16.40 -20.19
CA ALA A 577 -44.81 17.39 -19.21
C ALA A 577 -44.92 16.76 -17.80
N PRO A 578 -44.54 17.49 -16.73
CA PRO A 578 -44.77 17.03 -15.38
C PRO A 578 -46.28 16.96 -15.08
N PRO A 579 -46.73 16.01 -14.25
CA PRO A 579 -48.14 15.87 -13.89
C PRO A 579 -48.65 17.13 -13.14
N PRO A 580 -49.95 17.44 -13.26
CA PRO A 580 -50.54 18.63 -12.66
C PRO A 580 -50.48 18.56 -11.13
N ARG A 581 -50.15 19.70 -10.51
CA ARG A 581 -50.16 19.89 -9.06
C ARG A 581 -51.57 19.63 -8.50
N SER A 582 -51.64 18.81 -7.46
CA SER A 582 -52.85 18.61 -6.65
C SER A 582 -53.34 19.92 -6.04
N PRO A 583 -54.67 20.10 -5.88
CA PRO A 583 -55.27 21.30 -5.33
C PRO A 583 -54.96 21.49 -3.83
N PRO A 584 -55.01 22.74 -3.32
CA PRO A 584 -54.70 23.04 -1.93
C PRO A 584 -55.76 22.46 -1.00
N VAL A 585 -55.31 21.70 0.00
CA VAL A 585 -56.14 21.21 1.10
C VAL A 585 -56.53 22.39 1.98
N ALA A 586 -57.84 22.52 2.21
CA ALA A 586 -58.44 23.54 3.06
C ALA A 586 -57.96 23.42 4.52
N SER A 587 -57.62 24.57 5.07
CA SER A 587 -57.24 24.80 6.46
C SER A 587 -58.40 24.49 7.42
N GLY A 588 -58.27 23.38 8.16
CA GLY A 588 -59.07 23.08 9.34
C GLY A 588 -58.54 23.81 10.58
N THR A 589 -59.46 24.37 11.34
CA THR A 589 -59.33 25.05 12.64
C THR A 589 -58.53 24.27 13.70
N PRO A 590 -57.71 24.93 14.54
CA PRO A 590 -57.03 24.30 15.66
C PRO A 590 -57.95 24.14 16.89
N PRO A 591 -57.86 23.02 17.64
CA PRO A 591 -58.60 22.84 18.88
C PRO A 591 -57.89 23.49 20.08
N ALA A 592 -58.69 23.70 21.11
CA ALA A 592 -58.46 24.51 22.29
C ALA A 592 -57.24 24.13 23.16
N SER A 593 -56.68 25.19 23.74
CA SER A 593 -55.70 25.27 24.81
C SER A 593 -55.92 24.31 25.99
N SER A 594 -54.86 23.62 26.40
CA SER A 594 -54.70 22.97 27.71
C SER A 594 -53.68 23.73 28.57
N PRO A 595 -53.80 23.70 29.92
CA PRO A 595 -53.21 24.70 30.80
C PRO A 595 -51.73 24.44 31.17
N SER A 596 -51.01 25.54 31.38
CA SER A 596 -49.60 25.61 31.78
C SER A 596 -49.26 24.82 33.06
N PRO A 597 -48.08 24.19 33.14
CA PRO A 597 -47.54 23.70 34.40
C PRO A 597 -46.96 24.85 35.25
N ARG A 598 -47.14 24.67 36.56
CA ARG A 598 -46.81 25.55 37.68
C ARG A 598 -45.29 25.78 37.83
N PRO A 599 -44.83 26.95 38.30
CA PRO A 599 -43.42 27.26 38.46
C PRO A 599 -42.79 26.56 39.68
N THR A 600 -41.59 26.03 39.48
CA THR A 600 -40.70 25.45 40.49
C THR A 600 -40.04 26.54 41.36
N PRO A 601 -39.68 26.26 42.63
CA PRO A 601 -39.19 27.26 43.57
C PRO A 601 -37.73 27.67 43.34
N ALA A 602 -37.44 28.92 43.70
CA ALA A 602 -36.14 29.57 43.59
C ALA A 602 -35.04 28.91 44.45
N VAL A 603 -33.85 28.81 43.86
CA VAL A 603 -32.58 28.47 44.52
C VAL A 603 -31.92 29.76 45.04
N PRO A 604 -31.30 29.77 46.24
CA PRO A 604 -30.79 31.00 46.86
C PRO A 604 -29.56 31.55 46.15
N THR A 605 -29.58 32.87 45.93
CA THR A 605 -28.48 33.67 45.42
C THR A 605 -27.37 33.76 46.46
N ALA A 606 -26.21 33.17 46.18
CA ALA A 606 -24.99 33.40 46.94
C ALA A 606 -24.36 34.74 46.53
N THR A 607 -24.18 35.59 47.53
CA THR A 607 -23.62 36.94 47.49
C THR A 607 -22.17 36.94 47.00
N ILE A 608 -21.91 37.55 45.85
CA ILE A 608 -20.55 37.87 45.39
C ILE A 608 -20.07 39.10 46.15
N SER A 609 -19.23 38.87 47.16
CA SER A 609 -18.50 39.91 47.88
C SER A 609 -17.30 40.36 47.04
N SER A 610 -17.32 41.63 46.65
CA SER A 610 -16.15 42.36 46.13
C SER A 610 -15.01 42.32 47.14
N ARG A 611 -13.83 41.80 46.74
CA ARG A 611 -12.55 41.99 47.44
C ARG A 611 -11.49 42.55 46.47
N PRO A 612 -10.54 43.35 46.98
CA PRO A 612 -9.77 44.30 46.19
C PRO A 612 -8.57 43.66 45.50
N ASN A 613 -8.20 44.25 44.35
CA ASN A 613 -6.95 44.02 43.63
C ASN A 613 -5.75 44.34 44.54
N ASN A 614 -5.08 43.31 45.03
CA ASN A 614 -3.67 43.38 45.41
C ASN A 614 -2.87 42.65 44.34
N HIS A 615 -2.13 43.42 43.54
CA HIS A 615 -1.07 42.91 42.69
C HIS A 615 0.11 42.49 43.57
N GLU A 616 0.31 41.18 43.72
CA GLU A 616 1.53 40.60 44.24
C GLU A 616 2.48 40.34 43.05
N PRO A 617 3.77 40.74 43.11
CA PRO A 617 4.70 40.53 42.01
C PRO A 617 5.03 39.03 41.84
N LEU A 618 4.86 38.55 40.60
CA LEU A 618 5.23 37.20 40.18
C LEU A 618 6.70 36.90 40.54
N ALA A 619 6.91 35.79 41.26
CA ALA A 619 8.23 35.24 41.49
C ALA A 619 8.90 34.89 40.15
N PRO A 620 10.22 35.16 39.99
CA PRO A 620 10.93 34.83 38.77
C PRO A 620 10.96 33.32 38.55
N SER A 621 10.74 32.92 37.29
CA SER A 621 10.81 31.52 36.88
C SER A 621 12.20 30.93 37.15
N PRO A 622 12.29 29.66 37.61
CA PRO A 622 13.58 29.02 37.82
C PRO A 622 14.34 28.90 36.49
N PRO A 623 15.67 29.03 36.51
CA PRO A 623 16.48 28.87 35.31
C PRO A 623 16.38 27.44 34.76
N PRO A 624 16.48 27.27 33.43
CA PRO A 624 16.47 25.96 32.81
C PRO A 624 17.63 25.10 33.33
N PRO A 625 17.45 23.77 33.42
CA PRO A 625 18.51 22.87 33.83
C PRO A 625 19.70 22.94 32.88
N PRO A 626 20.94 22.75 33.37
CA PRO A 626 22.12 22.73 32.52
C PRO A 626 22.04 21.56 31.51
N PRO A 627 22.61 21.72 30.30
CA PRO A 627 22.66 20.66 29.32
C PRO A 627 23.45 19.46 29.88
N PRO A 628 23.10 18.22 29.47
CA PRO A 628 23.83 17.03 29.88
C PRO A 628 25.30 17.11 29.39
N PRO A 629 26.25 16.51 30.14
CA PRO A 629 27.64 16.48 29.73
C PRO A 629 27.78 15.70 28.41
N PRO A 630 28.75 16.09 27.56
CA PRO A 630 29.04 15.36 26.33
C PRO A 630 29.46 13.91 26.65
N PRO A 631 29.12 12.95 25.77
CA PRO A 631 29.56 11.57 25.94
C PRO A 631 31.09 11.47 25.97
N PRO A 632 31.68 10.54 26.73
CA PRO A 632 33.11 10.32 26.73
C PRO A 632 33.60 9.94 25.31
N PRO A 633 34.82 10.35 24.93
CA PRO A 633 35.38 9.96 23.65
C PRO A 633 35.51 8.45 23.54
N PRO A 634 35.34 7.86 22.34
CA PRO A 634 35.52 6.44 22.14
C PRO A 634 36.95 6.01 22.50
N PRO A 635 37.13 4.81 23.07
CA PRO A 635 38.45 4.30 23.37
C PRO A 635 39.28 4.18 22.08
N PRO A 636 40.59 4.44 22.13
CA PRO A 636 41.46 4.30 20.97
C PRO A 636 41.42 2.86 20.46
N LEU A 637 41.26 2.72 19.14
CA LEU A 637 41.31 1.45 18.42
C LEU A 637 42.64 0.75 18.75
N GLY A 638 42.56 -0.26 19.62
CA GLY A 638 43.67 -1.14 19.91
C GLY A 638 43.96 -2.00 18.68
N THR A 639 45.17 -1.87 18.16
CA THR A 639 45.76 -2.84 17.24
C THR A 639 45.91 -4.17 17.98
N TYR A 640 45.09 -5.16 17.60
CA TYR A 640 45.33 -6.55 17.99
C TYR A 640 46.25 -7.22 16.95
N PRO A 641 47.20 -8.07 17.40
CA PRO A 641 48.12 -8.83 16.55
C PRO A 641 47.45 -9.88 15.68
#